data_AF-A0AAT9T8N8-F1
#
_entry.id   AF-A0AAT9T8N8-F1
#
_cell.length_a   1.000
_cell.length_b   1.000
_cell.length_c   1.000
_cell.angle_alpha   90.00
_cell.angle_beta   90.00
_cell.angle_gamma   90.00
#
_symmetry.space_group_name_H-M   'P 1'
#
loop_
_entity.id
_entity.type
_entity.pdbx_description
1 polymer ?
#
loop_
_entity_poly.entity_id
_entity_poly.type
_entity_poly.pdbx_seq_one_letter_code
_entity_poly.pdbx_strand_id
1 'polypeptide(L)'
;MGSAGAERDDIAIVGMACRFPGAQNVNQYWRLLMEPRAQFSAVPDARWRRAGLLSDDVRDASSVYTDTMALLRDVGHFDAEHYGVPPRRARSLDPQHRLLIDLAREAIQDAGWEAEGFDREETSVITALTESGYRELSTMRIRMRQLAGGEFGARPAGPGWPDTVRAVDELHGSSVVGLLLNMGPNSISSVFGLHGESYALDSACSGGLMAVANAVYGLRAGRSRIALAGGAQLILAPDLLVGLSRIGAVSRSGRCLPFGAEADGFVLGEGAGVLVLRPLSDAQAAGDRVYAVIRGVGTANDGAVRGGMHPQAAGQLRALRRAYRDADLAPDSVGYLEAHGTGTGVGDPVETGALRELRGEGSAPAFLGAVKAVLGHSLAAAGMAGLIKTVLAVHRGVIPPQPRFELAEPSALGDAGLTVPTAATAWPGTERPRRAGVSAFGFGGTGVHLVVEESPAPVVESQAPEKESHLLVLSARDRAGLARYAREVAHTIVADGLPPARVADTLARRAPLAERLALVVEDTATAVDRLVSAAAALDAGRTGELGTGQAAGTVPPGEPLPGVAVPAPGSLPERERASVLADLAVRAVTGRGLRPMTEAVRPCTLPPSPLAPRHHWVVDLSARDIGDAPEPAGRPGTAAAHAPAPAATSADVPADGRAAASVVFEEVSRTSVVPLLDLGGPMVLTNDLGFDSLMLQELEAGIAKRVPGFSTDEIYASGLTIERLTTLVGAYRIPLTGPGEPPSWRPGAEGGAVAAEPLPPEEAEGWSAATACVDDFPEVARFEEQAEAILSSGADFPYFRVHEGNILDRTVVGGREFLSFGSYNYLGLSGHPAVSEAAQQAVDRYGTSVSASRVLSGERDLTVRLERALAGFLGVEDCLALVSGYATNVTALGHLLGAGDLVIHDALAHNSILQGCALSGAARRPFAHNDMGELEHLLQVNRSRFRRVLIVVEGAYSMDGDLVDLPAVMELKKRFGALLMVDEAHSIGTVGEYGRGVGEFFGVDRSGVDLWMGTLSKAFASCGGYLGGSARTVRWLRHTLPGFVYSVGLSPANAAAALAATELIVAEPGRVRALRRNAELFRGLAVSAGLATGTSGHTPIVPCVLGDSARTLRVADRLFARGVIADAIFHPAVEEGQARLRFFVTGEHRADDIRRAVGILAEEVASTRG
;
A
#
# COMPACT_ATOMS: atom_id res chain seq x y z
N MET A 1 -8.74 21.76 40.94
CA MET A 1 -7.36 22.04 40.50
C MET A 1 -7.39 22.11 38.99
N GLY A 2 -7.06 23.27 38.41
CA GLY A 2 -7.07 23.46 36.96
C GLY A 2 -6.04 22.56 36.29
N SER A 3 -6.40 21.92 35.18
CA SER A 3 -5.43 21.23 34.34
C SER A 3 -4.52 22.29 33.70
N ALA A 4 -3.31 22.43 34.21
CA ALA A 4 -2.21 23.02 33.46
C ALA A 4 -2.17 22.30 32.10
N GLY A 5 -2.16 23.05 30.99
CA GLY A 5 -2.05 22.48 29.65
C GLY A 5 -0.80 21.62 29.59
N ALA A 6 -0.94 20.36 29.17
CA ALA A 6 0.21 19.49 28.97
C ALA A 6 1.17 20.16 27.98
N GLU A 7 2.36 20.53 28.44
CA GLU A 7 3.42 21.05 27.58
C GLU A 7 3.73 20.01 26.51
N ARG A 8 3.84 20.47 25.26
CA ARG A 8 4.22 19.65 24.12
C ARG A 8 5.68 19.22 24.29
N ASP A 9 5.95 17.93 24.30
CA ASP A 9 7.32 17.41 24.37
C ASP A 9 8.02 17.45 23.00
N ASP A 10 9.28 17.82 23.01
CA ASP A 10 10.14 17.80 21.82
C ASP A 10 10.71 16.39 21.59
N ILE A 11 11.22 16.10 20.40
CA ILE A 11 11.66 14.74 20.06
C ILE A 11 13.19 14.67 20.01
N ALA A 12 13.77 13.82 20.87
CA ALA A 12 15.19 13.54 20.91
C ALA A 12 15.59 12.53 19.82
N ILE A 13 16.73 12.79 19.19
CA ILE A 13 17.46 11.82 18.36
C ILE A 13 18.50 11.15 19.24
N VAL A 14 18.31 9.87 19.57
CA VAL A 14 19.13 9.15 20.55
C VAL A 14 20.11 8.16 19.93
N GLY A 15 19.86 7.74 18.69
CA GLY A 15 20.74 6.88 17.92
C GLY A 15 20.58 7.11 16.42
N MET A 16 21.63 6.83 15.65
CA MET A 16 21.58 6.92 14.19
C MET A 16 22.52 5.95 13.50
N ALA A 17 22.15 5.54 12.29
CA ALA A 17 23.01 4.81 11.39
C ALA A 17 22.79 5.26 9.95
N CYS A 18 23.85 5.18 9.13
CA CYS A 18 23.76 5.49 7.72
C CYS A 18 24.77 4.69 6.90
N ARG A 19 24.47 4.55 5.62
CA ARG A 19 25.34 4.00 4.58
C ARG A 19 25.23 4.90 3.35
N PHE A 20 26.32 5.54 2.97
CA PHE A 20 26.42 6.44 1.82
C PHE A 20 27.65 6.13 0.98
N PRO A 21 27.71 6.51 -0.31
CA PRO A 21 28.93 6.40 -1.11
C PRO A 21 30.12 7.01 -0.37
N GLY A 22 31.23 6.28 -0.30
CA GLY A 22 32.44 6.68 0.45
C GLY A 22 32.35 6.59 1.98
N ALA A 23 31.20 6.26 2.56
CA ALA A 23 31.00 6.20 4.00
C ALA A 23 30.14 5.01 4.41
N GLN A 24 30.77 4.01 5.01
CA GLN A 24 30.04 2.85 5.48
C GLN A 24 29.23 3.22 6.72
N ASN A 25 29.74 3.95 7.72
CA ASN A 25 29.00 4.27 8.94
C ASN A 25 29.04 5.77 9.27
N VAL A 26 28.41 6.17 10.38
CA VAL A 26 28.34 7.57 10.84
C VAL A 26 29.72 8.20 11.06
N ASN A 27 30.68 7.46 11.63
CA ASN A 27 32.06 7.96 11.83
C ASN A 27 32.78 8.20 10.50
N GLN A 28 32.62 7.30 9.52
CA GLN A 28 33.14 7.49 8.17
C GLN A 28 32.45 8.64 7.45
N TYR A 29 31.13 8.78 7.62
CA TYR A 29 30.37 9.86 7.01
C TYR A 29 30.81 11.21 7.54
N TRP A 30 31.01 11.36 8.85
CA TRP A 30 31.55 12.58 9.43
C TRP A 30 32.93 12.94 8.85
N ARG A 31 33.83 11.97 8.71
CA ARG A 31 35.14 12.21 8.07
C ARG A 31 34.99 12.67 6.62
N LEU A 32 34.12 12.03 5.85
CA LEU A 32 33.83 12.43 4.48
C LEU A 32 33.23 13.86 4.42
N LEU A 33 32.42 14.25 5.41
CA LEU A 33 31.85 15.60 5.48
C LEU A 33 32.90 16.66 5.83
N MET A 34 33.94 16.34 6.59
CA MET A 34 35.04 17.27 6.92
C MET A 34 36.02 17.46 5.76
N GLU A 35 36.20 16.42 4.93
CA GLU A 35 36.98 16.48 3.68
C GLU A 35 36.08 16.11 2.49
N PRO A 36 35.18 17.01 2.07
CA PRO A 36 34.10 16.70 1.13
C PRO A 36 34.67 16.45 -0.26
N ARG A 37 34.74 15.17 -0.63
CA ARG A 37 35.13 14.72 -1.97
C ARG A 37 33.93 14.08 -2.64
N ALA A 38 33.60 14.53 -3.86
CA ALA A 38 32.54 13.94 -4.66
C ALA A 38 32.75 12.42 -4.79
N GLN A 39 31.72 11.64 -4.46
CA GLN A 39 31.72 10.19 -4.50
C GLN A 39 31.05 9.69 -5.78
N PHE A 40 31.41 10.29 -6.91
CA PHE A 40 30.82 10.01 -8.22
C PHE A 40 31.79 9.16 -9.04
N SER A 41 31.26 8.16 -9.72
CA SER A 41 32.04 7.27 -10.58
C SER A 41 31.17 6.74 -11.71
N ALA A 42 31.80 6.23 -12.76
CA ALA A 42 31.11 5.47 -13.79
C ALA A 42 30.36 4.27 -13.17
N VAL A 43 29.18 3.95 -13.68
CA VAL A 43 28.39 2.78 -13.27
C VAL A 43 29.18 1.51 -13.58
N PRO A 44 29.44 0.62 -12.60
CA PRO A 44 30.11 -0.64 -12.89
C PRO A 44 29.27 -1.53 -13.80
N ASP A 45 29.90 -2.21 -14.75
CA ASP A 45 29.20 -3.18 -15.63
C ASP A 45 28.63 -4.39 -14.85
N ALA A 46 29.08 -4.58 -13.61
CA ALA A 46 28.47 -5.49 -12.64
C ALA A 46 27.00 -5.14 -12.32
N ARG A 47 26.60 -3.85 -12.38
CA ARG A 47 25.20 -3.43 -12.26
C ARG A 47 24.46 -3.71 -13.57
N TRP A 48 24.82 -3.01 -14.63
CA TRP A 48 24.35 -3.21 -16.00
C TRP A 48 25.43 -2.78 -17.00
N ARG A 49 25.42 -3.37 -18.21
CA ARG A 49 26.41 -3.06 -19.25
C ARG A 49 26.18 -1.65 -19.80
N ARG A 50 27.13 -0.73 -19.57
CA ARG A 50 27.00 0.68 -19.98
C ARG A 50 26.98 0.88 -21.49
N ALA A 51 27.77 0.10 -22.22
CA ALA A 51 27.93 0.24 -23.67
C ALA A 51 26.61 0.08 -24.44
N GLY A 52 25.63 -0.64 -23.89
CA GLY A 52 24.31 -0.81 -24.50
C GLY A 52 23.31 0.30 -24.20
N LEU A 53 23.65 1.26 -23.33
CA LEU A 53 22.74 2.30 -22.85
C LEU A 53 23.29 3.72 -23.04
N LEU A 54 24.61 3.90 -23.11
CA LEU A 54 25.21 5.22 -23.32
C LEU A 54 25.06 5.64 -24.79
N SER A 55 24.41 6.78 -25.04
CA SER A 55 24.26 7.35 -26.38
C SER A 55 24.25 8.87 -26.33
N ASP A 56 24.92 9.49 -27.31
CA ASP A 56 24.82 10.94 -27.55
C ASP A 56 23.57 11.29 -28.40
N ASP A 57 22.86 10.30 -28.93
CA ASP A 57 21.61 10.52 -29.66
C ASP A 57 20.48 10.87 -28.70
N VAL A 58 20.18 12.16 -28.60
CA VAL A 58 19.07 12.68 -27.81
C VAL A 58 17.70 12.13 -28.23
N ARG A 59 17.58 11.53 -29.42
CA ARG A 59 16.34 10.90 -29.90
C ARG A 59 16.18 9.45 -29.47
N ASP A 60 17.26 8.77 -29.06
CA ASP A 60 17.18 7.41 -28.54
C ASP A 60 16.55 7.45 -27.14
N ALA A 61 15.26 7.15 -27.06
CA ALA A 61 14.47 7.27 -25.85
C ALA A 61 14.85 6.25 -24.74
N SER A 62 15.62 5.22 -25.08
CA SER A 62 16.03 4.14 -24.18
C SER A 62 17.47 4.27 -23.70
N SER A 63 18.13 5.38 -24.05
CA SER A 63 19.53 5.64 -23.72
C SER A 63 19.71 6.68 -22.61
N VAL A 64 20.90 6.68 -22.02
CA VAL A 64 21.41 7.69 -21.09
C VAL A 64 22.52 8.50 -21.78
N TYR A 65 22.62 9.78 -21.46
CA TYR A 65 23.74 10.63 -21.91
C TYR A 65 24.90 10.66 -20.92
N THR A 66 24.79 9.96 -19.79
CA THR A 66 25.82 9.89 -18.76
C THR A 66 25.79 8.53 -18.08
N ASP A 67 26.97 8.02 -17.74
CA ASP A 67 27.15 6.81 -16.94
C ASP A 67 27.67 7.14 -15.52
N THR A 68 27.65 8.40 -15.11
CA THR A 68 28.19 8.82 -13.80
C THR A 68 27.12 8.81 -12.72
N MET A 69 27.36 8.08 -11.63
CA MET A 69 26.47 7.95 -10.47
C MET A 69 27.25 7.91 -9.15
N ALA A 70 26.55 8.10 -8.03
CA ALA A 70 27.08 7.90 -6.68
C ALA A 70 26.57 6.57 -6.09
N LEU A 71 27.38 5.51 -6.14
CA LEU A 71 26.91 4.14 -5.86
C LEU A 71 27.44 3.59 -4.53
N LEU A 72 26.60 2.79 -3.86
CA LEU A 72 27.02 1.91 -2.78
C LEU A 72 27.73 0.69 -3.36
N ARG A 73 28.75 0.22 -2.64
CA ARG A 73 29.44 -1.05 -2.92
C ARG A 73 28.70 -2.19 -2.23
N ASP A 74 28.90 -3.40 -2.74
CA ASP A 74 28.54 -4.64 -2.06
C ASP A 74 27.05 -4.81 -1.68
N VAL A 75 26.12 -4.18 -2.41
CA VAL A 75 24.66 -4.19 -2.12
C VAL A 75 24.03 -5.59 -2.07
N GLY A 76 24.70 -6.62 -2.59
CA GLY A 76 24.27 -8.02 -2.46
C GLY A 76 24.60 -8.68 -1.11
N HIS A 77 25.38 -8.06 -0.23
CA HIS A 77 25.87 -8.67 1.00
C HIS A 77 24.91 -8.48 2.19
N PHE A 78 24.60 -9.57 2.90
CA PHE A 78 23.76 -9.55 4.12
C PHE A 78 24.09 -10.74 5.04
N ASP A 79 24.15 -10.55 6.36
CA ASP A 79 24.38 -11.63 7.34
C ASP A 79 23.05 -12.26 7.78
N ALA A 80 22.44 -13.01 6.87
CA ALA A 80 21.12 -13.60 7.08
C ALA A 80 21.07 -14.52 8.33
N GLU A 81 22.16 -15.23 8.60
CA GLU A 81 22.27 -16.15 9.75
C GLU A 81 22.20 -15.39 11.08
N HIS A 82 22.89 -14.24 11.18
CA HIS A 82 22.84 -13.40 12.38
C HIS A 82 21.41 -12.96 12.72
N TYR A 83 20.61 -12.61 11.73
CA TYR A 83 19.23 -12.14 11.91
C TYR A 83 18.17 -13.26 11.91
N GLY A 84 18.58 -14.53 11.86
CA GLY A 84 17.63 -15.65 11.78
C GLY A 84 16.81 -15.69 10.48
N VAL A 85 17.30 -15.06 9.42
CA VAL A 85 16.66 -15.05 8.10
C VAL A 85 17.16 -16.27 7.30
N PRO A 86 16.27 -17.19 6.86
CA PRO A 86 16.70 -18.35 6.07
C PRO A 86 17.42 -17.93 4.78
N PRO A 87 18.52 -18.59 4.37
CA PRO A 87 19.32 -18.18 3.21
C PRO A 87 18.52 -18.04 1.90
N ARG A 88 17.52 -18.90 1.68
CA ARG A 88 16.59 -18.81 0.54
C ARG A 88 15.76 -17.53 0.59
N ARG A 89 15.21 -17.18 1.76
CA ARG A 89 14.47 -15.93 1.96
C ARG A 89 15.37 -14.72 1.75
N ALA A 90 16.59 -14.77 2.28
CA ALA A 90 17.57 -13.70 2.14
C ALA A 90 17.88 -13.38 0.68
N ARG A 91 18.04 -14.39 -0.19
CA ARG A 91 18.22 -14.17 -1.65
C ARG A 91 17.06 -13.44 -2.30
N SER A 92 15.82 -13.76 -1.90
CA SER A 92 14.62 -13.14 -2.47
C SER A 92 14.24 -11.78 -1.87
N LEU A 93 14.85 -11.40 -0.74
CA LEU A 93 14.55 -10.16 -0.03
C LEU A 93 15.20 -8.98 -0.75
N ASP A 94 14.49 -7.88 -1.00
CA ASP A 94 15.10 -6.68 -1.61
C ASP A 94 16.35 -6.21 -0.81
N PRO A 95 17.49 -5.94 -1.47
CA PRO A 95 18.67 -5.35 -0.86
C PRO A 95 18.42 -4.10 -0.01
N GLN A 96 17.44 -3.28 -0.34
CA GLN A 96 17.03 -2.11 0.46
C GLN A 96 16.49 -2.54 1.82
N HIS A 97 15.71 -3.63 1.89
CA HIS A 97 15.21 -4.17 3.15
C HIS A 97 16.35 -4.72 4.01
N ARG A 98 17.30 -5.42 3.38
CA ARG A 98 18.50 -5.95 4.05
C ARG A 98 19.35 -4.83 4.65
N LEU A 99 19.58 -3.77 3.87
CA LEU A 99 20.29 -2.58 4.29
C LEU A 99 19.58 -1.88 5.46
N LEU A 100 18.26 -1.76 5.40
CA LEU A 100 17.45 -1.19 6.48
C LEU A 100 17.50 -2.03 7.77
N ILE A 101 17.53 -3.36 7.67
CA ILE A 101 17.73 -4.24 8.84
C ILE A 101 19.10 -3.99 9.48
N ASP A 102 20.16 -3.94 8.68
CA ASP A 102 21.51 -3.64 9.18
C ASP A 102 21.55 -2.27 9.87
N LEU A 103 21.00 -1.24 9.22
CA LEU A 103 20.98 0.12 9.78
C LEU A 103 20.12 0.24 11.04
N ALA A 104 19.01 -0.49 11.13
CA ALA A 104 18.18 -0.51 12.34
C ALA A 104 18.98 -1.07 13.52
N ARG A 105 19.70 -2.20 13.34
CA ARG A 105 20.60 -2.74 14.37
C ARG A 105 21.65 -1.72 14.77
N GLU A 106 22.31 -1.11 13.80
CA GLU A 106 23.40 -0.16 14.04
C GLU A 106 22.92 1.10 14.76
N ALA A 107 21.72 1.58 14.45
CA ALA A 107 21.13 2.74 15.12
C ALA A 107 20.73 2.41 16.57
N ILE A 108 20.22 1.20 16.82
CA ILE A 108 19.97 0.67 18.18
C ILE A 108 21.30 0.52 18.96
N GLN A 109 22.35 0.05 18.29
CA GLN A 109 23.67 -0.10 18.88
C GLN A 109 24.28 1.28 19.21
N ASP A 110 24.11 2.27 18.34
CA ASP A 110 24.52 3.65 18.56
C ASP A 110 23.73 4.32 19.70
N ALA A 111 22.45 3.99 19.87
CA ALA A 111 21.66 4.42 21.04
C ALA A 111 22.16 3.79 22.36
N GLY A 112 22.94 2.70 22.28
CA GLY A 112 23.46 1.98 23.46
C GLY A 112 22.48 0.95 24.03
N TRP A 113 21.48 0.53 23.26
CA TRP A 113 20.38 -0.31 23.77
C TRP A 113 20.52 -1.81 23.48
N GLU A 114 21.53 -2.24 22.71
CA GLU A 114 21.65 -3.63 22.21
C GLU A 114 21.73 -4.67 23.35
N ALA A 115 22.48 -4.40 24.43
CA ALA A 115 22.63 -5.30 25.58
C ALA A 115 21.69 -5.02 26.76
N GLU A 116 21.28 -3.75 26.94
CA GLU A 116 20.45 -3.31 28.08
C GLU A 116 18.95 -3.43 27.80
N GLY A 117 18.55 -3.50 26.53
CA GLY A 117 17.17 -3.57 26.08
C GLY A 117 16.51 -2.19 25.94
N PHE A 118 15.35 -2.18 25.29
CA PHE A 118 14.49 -1.01 25.10
C PHE A 118 13.03 -1.47 24.95
N ASP A 119 12.08 -0.54 24.97
CA ASP A 119 10.64 -0.84 24.87
C ASP A 119 10.26 -1.31 23.46
N ARG A 120 10.28 -2.62 23.25
CA ARG A 120 9.95 -3.23 21.94
C ARG A 120 8.46 -3.22 21.63
N GLU A 121 7.61 -3.24 22.65
CA GLU A 121 6.15 -3.27 22.47
C GLU A 121 5.67 -1.96 21.82
N GLU A 122 6.19 -0.83 22.29
CA GLU A 122 5.79 0.51 21.84
C GLU A 122 6.80 1.15 20.86
N THR A 123 7.59 0.32 20.16
CA THR A 123 8.52 0.78 19.11
C THR A 123 7.90 0.66 17.71
N SER A 124 7.75 1.80 17.03
CA SER A 124 7.28 1.87 15.63
C SER A 124 8.44 1.91 14.62
N VAL A 125 8.19 1.52 13.37
CA VAL A 125 9.14 1.55 12.26
C VAL A 125 8.51 2.21 11.04
N ILE A 126 9.06 3.36 10.62
CA ILE A 126 8.54 4.17 9.52
C ILE A 126 9.68 4.41 8.54
N THR A 127 9.55 3.90 7.31
CA THR A 127 10.63 4.03 6.31
C THR A 127 10.13 4.58 4.98
N ALA A 128 10.94 5.39 4.31
CA ALA A 128 10.67 5.82 2.94
C ALA A 128 11.34 4.88 1.92
N LEU A 129 10.53 4.38 0.97
CA LEU A 129 10.94 3.53 -0.15
C LEU A 129 10.06 3.86 -1.36
N THR A 130 10.66 4.19 -2.50
CA THR A 130 9.92 4.65 -3.71
C THR A 130 9.81 3.55 -4.77
N GLU A 131 10.88 2.80 -5.03
CA GLU A 131 10.90 1.76 -6.05
C GLU A 131 11.77 0.56 -5.64
N SER A 132 11.67 -0.52 -6.40
CA SER A 132 12.45 -1.74 -6.19
C SER A 132 12.96 -2.27 -7.53
N GLY A 133 14.15 -1.82 -7.94
CA GLY A 133 14.84 -2.41 -9.10
C GLY A 133 15.19 -3.89 -8.92
N TYR A 134 15.23 -4.38 -7.66
CA TYR A 134 15.42 -5.81 -7.41
C TYR A 134 14.22 -6.65 -7.85
N ARG A 135 13.01 -6.10 -7.76
CA ARG A 135 11.78 -6.72 -8.26
C ARG A 135 11.81 -6.85 -9.77
N GLU A 136 12.30 -5.84 -10.48
CA GLU A 136 12.46 -5.88 -11.93
C GLU A 136 13.44 -7.00 -12.33
N LEU A 137 14.60 -7.07 -11.68
CA LEU A 137 15.57 -8.15 -11.89
C LEU A 137 14.98 -9.52 -11.55
N SER A 138 14.32 -9.65 -10.39
CA SER A 138 13.78 -10.93 -9.91
C SER A 138 12.62 -11.46 -10.75
N THR A 139 11.86 -10.57 -11.40
CA THR A 139 10.75 -10.93 -12.28
C THR A 139 11.16 -10.98 -13.76
N MET A 140 12.42 -10.69 -14.07
CA MET A 140 12.94 -10.68 -15.44
C MET A 140 12.76 -12.01 -16.17
N ARG A 141 12.87 -13.13 -15.44
CA ARG A 141 12.60 -14.46 -16.01
C ARG A 141 11.18 -14.60 -16.57
N ILE A 142 10.20 -13.94 -15.95
CA ILE A 142 8.82 -13.90 -16.45
C ILE A 142 8.77 -13.04 -17.71
N ARG A 143 9.34 -11.82 -17.67
CA ARG A 143 9.38 -10.90 -18.82
C ARG A 143 10.06 -11.50 -20.04
N MET A 144 11.16 -12.21 -19.85
CA MET A 144 11.88 -12.87 -20.96
C MET A 144 11.09 -14.04 -21.55
N ARG A 145 10.27 -14.74 -20.75
CA ARG A 145 9.35 -15.76 -21.26
C ARG A 145 8.23 -15.13 -22.10
N GLN A 146 7.70 -13.99 -21.66
CA GLN A 146 6.72 -13.22 -22.43
C GLN A 146 7.32 -12.77 -23.78
N LEU A 147 8.55 -12.23 -23.75
CA LEU A 147 9.30 -11.87 -24.96
C LEU A 147 9.52 -13.08 -25.89
N ALA A 148 9.92 -14.23 -25.34
CA ALA A 148 10.10 -15.46 -26.11
C ALA A 148 8.78 -16.02 -26.66
N GLY A 149 7.65 -15.76 -25.97
CA GLY A 149 6.31 -16.12 -26.41
C GLY A 149 5.84 -15.36 -27.65
N GLY A 150 6.34 -14.13 -27.82
CA GLY A 150 5.92 -13.20 -28.87
C GLY A 150 5.09 -12.01 -28.36
N GLU A 151 4.86 -11.93 -27.04
CA GLU A 151 3.98 -10.91 -26.43
C GLU A 151 4.49 -9.46 -26.62
N PHE A 152 5.78 -9.29 -26.94
CA PHE A 152 6.40 -7.99 -27.23
C PHE A 152 6.93 -7.88 -28.67
N GLY A 153 6.48 -8.76 -29.59
CA GLY A 153 6.84 -8.72 -31.02
C GLY A 153 7.50 -10.00 -31.54
N ALA A 154 8.43 -9.86 -32.49
CA ALA A 154 9.06 -11.00 -33.14
C ALA A 154 9.80 -11.90 -32.13
N ARG A 155 9.52 -13.20 -32.18
CA ARG A 155 10.18 -14.18 -31.30
C ARG A 155 11.71 -14.11 -31.49
N PRO A 156 12.50 -14.16 -30.41
CA PRO A 156 13.95 -14.19 -30.50
C PRO A 156 14.42 -15.35 -31.38
N ALA A 157 15.13 -15.04 -32.47
CA ALA A 157 15.76 -16.05 -33.32
C ALA A 157 17.18 -16.35 -32.78
N GLY A 158 17.39 -17.56 -32.27
CA GLY A 158 18.72 -18.01 -31.84
C GLY A 158 18.68 -19.02 -30.69
N PRO A 159 19.66 -19.93 -30.58
CA PRO A 159 19.64 -21.01 -29.60
C PRO A 159 20.01 -20.59 -28.15
N GLY A 160 20.47 -19.35 -27.92
CA GLY A 160 21.07 -18.93 -26.64
C GLY A 160 20.14 -18.30 -25.59
N TRP A 161 18.93 -17.85 -25.97
CA TRP A 161 18.02 -17.18 -25.03
C TRP A 161 17.53 -18.05 -23.86
N PRO A 162 17.31 -19.39 -23.99
CA PRO A 162 16.87 -20.21 -22.87
C PRO A 162 17.91 -20.26 -21.73
N ASP A 163 19.20 -20.19 -22.05
CA ASP A 163 20.28 -20.17 -21.06
C ASP A 163 20.36 -18.81 -20.37
N THR A 164 20.12 -17.70 -21.10
CA THR A 164 19.96 -16.37 -20.52
C THR A 164 18.80 -16.32 -19.52
N VAL A 165 17.68 -17.00 -19.80
CA VAL A 165 16.51 -17.07 -18.92
C VAL A 165 16.78 -17.89 -17.65
N ARG A 166 17.65 -18.90 -17.71
CA ARG A 166 18.04 -19.73 -16.55
C ARG A 166 18.99 -19.03 -15.59
N ALA A 167 19.67 -17.96 -16.02
CA ALA A 167 20.60 -17.20 -15.19
C ALA A 167 19.90 -16.35 -14.11
N VAL A 168 18.57 -16.20 -14.17
CA VAL A 168 17.77 -15.53 -13.14
C VAL A 168 16.99 -16.59 -12.33
N ASP A 169 17.10 -16.50 -11.01
CA ASP A 169 16.45 -17.42 -10.07
C ASP A 169 14.92 -17.47 -10.30
N GLU A 170 14.35 -18.64 -10.02
CA GLU A 170 12.89 -18.84 -9.99
C GLU A 170 12.25 -18.10 -8.81
N LEU A 171 11.06 -17.54 -9.05
CA LEU A 171 10.22 -17.09 -7.94
C LEU A 171 9.78 -18.29 -7.09
N HIS A 172 9.85 -18.14 -5.78
CA HIS A 172 9.37 -19.10 -4.80
C HIS A 172 8.43 -18.42 -3.79
N GLY A 173 7.86 -19.20 -2.86
CA GLY A 173 6.81 -18.74 -1.95
C GLY A 173 7.15 -17.54 -1.05
N SER A 174 8.42 -17.14 -0.92
CA SER A 174 8.81 -15.92 -0.19
C SER A 174 9.24 -14.77 -1.09
N SER A 175 9.30 -14.96 -2.42
CA SER A 175 9.77 -13.94 -3.35
C SER A 175 8.81 -12.76 -3.42
N VAL A 176 7.50 -12.99 -3.49
CA VAL A 176 6.52 -11.90 -3.54
C VAL A 176 6.67 -10.98 -2.32
N VAL A 177 6.64 -11.56 -1.12
CA VAL A 177 6.80 -10.82 0.14
C VAL A 177 8.16 -10.13 0.21
N GLY A 178 9.24 -10.78 -0.22
CA GLY A 178 10.59 -10.20 -0.22
C GLY A 178 10.75 -8.93 -1.07
N LEU A 179 9.87 -8.73 -2.06
CA LEU A 179 9.94 -7.67 -3.07
C LEU A 179 8.90 -6.54 -2.87
N LEU A 180 8.02 -6.63 -1.88
CA LEU A 180 7.05 -5.57 -1.58
C LEU A 180 7.68 -4.49 -0.69
N LEU A 181 7.54 -3.21 -1.04
CA LEU A 181 8.19 -2.11 -0.31
C LEU A 181 7.72 -1.98 1.15
N ASN A 182 6.45 -2.32 1.46
CA ASN A 182 5.96 -2.35 2.84
C ASN A 182 6.70 -3.39 3.72
N MET A 183 7.38 -4.35 3.10
CA MET A 183 8.15 -5.36 3.82
C MET A 183 9.51 -4.87 4.29
N GLY A 184 10.02 -3.72 3.84
CA GLY A 184 11.19 -3.09 4.43
C GLY A 184 11.03 -2.84 5.94
N PRO A 185 10.09 -1.99 6.36
CA PRO A 185 9.83 -1.72 7.77
C PRO A 185 9.31 -2.95 8.51
N ASN A 186 8.42 -3.75 7.88
CA ASN A 186 7.91 -4.98 8.53
C ASN A 186 9.00 -6.03 8.77
N SER A 187 10.04 -6.10 7.93
CA SER A 187 11.16 -7.01 8.16
C SER A 187 12.04 -6.54 9.31
N ILE A 188 12.23 -5.23 9.50
CA ILE A 188 12.85 -4.68 10.72
C ILE A 188 12.01 -5.12 11.94
N SER A 189 10.71 -4.84 11.94
CA SER A 189 9.81 -5.18 13.05
C SER A 189 9.84 -6.67 13.37
N SER A 190 9.83 -7.53 12.35
CA SER A 190 9.94 -8.98 12.51
C SER A 190 11.29 -9.45 13.04
N VAL A 191 12.41 -8.85 12.61
CA VAL A 191 13.77 -9.27 13.02
C VAL A 191 14.05 -8.86 14.47
N PHE A 192 13.62 -7.68 14.88
CA PHE A 192 13.89 -7.15 16.22
C PHE A 192 12.74 -7.40 17.22
N GLY A 193 11.60 -7.92 16.75
CA GLY A 193 10.42 -8.18 17.56
C GLY A 193 9.80 -6.87 18.08
N LEU A 194 9.49 -5.95 17.17
CA LEU A 194 8.90 -4.64 17.46
C LEU A 194 7.40 -4.68 17.15
N HIS A 195 6.58 -4.11 18.04
CA HIS A 195 5.12 -4.26 17.99
C HIS A 195 4.33 -2.96 17.74
N GLY A 196 5.02 -1.84 17.51
CA GLY A 196 4.39 -0.57 17.13
C GLY A 196 3.99 -0.49 15.65
N GLU A 197 3.59 0.70 15.20
CA GLU A 197 3.21 0.95 13.81
C GLU A 197 4.38 0.64 12.85
N SER A 198 4.11 -0.06 11.75
CA SER A 198 5.15 -0.49 10.81
C SER A 198 4.69 -0.36 9.36
N TYR A 199 5.21 0.65 8.64
CA TYR A 199 4.78 0.93 7.26
C TYR A 199 5.82 1.69 6.44
N ALA A 200 5.71 1.54 5.12
CA ALA A 200 6.51 2.28 4.15
C ALA A 200 5.67 3.43 3.56
N LEU A 201 6.33 4.54 3.22
CA LEU A 201 5.69 5.68 2.54
C LEU A 201 6.53 6.15 1.36
N ASP A 202 5.89 6.89 0.46
CA ASP A 202 6.54 7.53 -0.68
C ASP A 202 6.09 8.99 -0.81
N SER A 203 7.07 9.88 -0.82
CA SER A 203 6.90 11.29 -1.21
C SER A 203 8.05 11.75 -2.10
N ALA A 204 8.54 10.82 -2.93
CA ALA A 204 9.73 10.99 -3.76
C ALA A 204 10.93 11.47 -2.91
N CYS A 205 11.61 12.53 -3.35
CA CYS A 205 12.84 13.03 -2.77
C CYS A 205 12.71 13.55 -1.32
N SER A 206 11.48 13.84 -0.85
CA SER A 206 11.22 14.21 0.55
C SER A 206 10.97 13.02 1.48
N GLY A 207 10.94 11.79 0.94
CA GLY A 207 10.56 10.55 1.64
C GLY A 207 11.16 10.41 3.04
N GLY A 208 12.49 10.41 3.16
CA GLY A 208 13.16 10.20 4.45
C GLY A 208 12.78 11.23 5.52
N LEU A 209 12.67 12.51 5.15
CA LEU A 209 12.18 13.52 6.10
C LEU A 209 10.70 13.36 6.42
N MET A 210 9.89 12.92 5.45
CA MET A 210 8.48 12.61 5.69
C MET A 210 8.32 11.43 6.66
N ALA A 211 9.18 10.42 6.58
CA ALA A 211 9.21 9.31 7.55
C ALA A 211 9.53 9.82 8.97
N VAL A 212 10.52 10.69 9.11
CA VAL A 212 10.84 11.35 10.39
C VAL A 212 9.70 12.25 10.87
N ALA A 213 9.06 13.01 10.00
CA ALA A 213 7.90 13.84 10.33
C ALA A 213 6.75 13.01 10.89
N ASN A 214 6.41 11.89 10.24
CA ASN A 214 5.36 10.98 10.72
C ASN A 214 5.73 10.32 12.06
N ALA A 215 7.00 9.96 12.25
CA ALA A 215 7.47 9.47 13.55
C ALA A 215 7.32 10.52 14.66
N VAL A 216 7.69 11.77 14.39
CA VAL A 216 7.51 12.89 15.34
C VAL A 216 6.03 13.07 15.69
N TYR A 217 5.14 13.03 14.70
CA TYR A 217 3.69 13.11 14.94
C TYR A 217 3.17 11.94 15.78
N GLY A 218 3.60 10.71 15.50
CA GLY A 218 3.21 9.51 16.25
C GLY A 218 3.67 9.56 17.72
N LEU A 219 4.92 9.95 17.96
CA LEU A 219 5.50 10.10 19.30
C LEU A 219 4.79 11.20 20.10
N ARG A 220 4.58 12.38 19.52
CA ARG A 220 3.85 13.48 20.18
C ARG A 220 2.39 13.15 20.47
N ALA A 221 1.78 12.30 19.64
CA ALA A 221 0.41 11.81 19.85
C ALA A 221 0.33 10.66 20.86
N GLY A 222 1.45 10.14 21.36
CA GLY A 222 1.49 8.99 22.27
C GLY A 222 1.06 7.67 21.63
N ARG A 223 1.16 7.54 20.30
CA ARG A 223 0.89 6.28 19.57
C ARG A 223 2.06 5.30 19.62
N SER A 224 3.23 5.80 20.00
CA SER A 224 4.44 5.03 20.22
C SER A 224 5.32 5.75 21.24
N ARG A 225 6.23 5.01 21.88
CA ARG A 225 7.24 5.55 22.79
C ARG A 225 8.59 5.72 22.13
N ILE A 226 8.88 4.88 21.15
CA ILE A 226 10.11 4.88 20.36
C ILE A 226 9.71 4.76 18.88
N ALA A 227 10.45 5.42 18.01
CA ALA A 227 10.30 5.24 16.57
C ALA A 227 11.67 5.07 15.89
N LEU A 228 11.78 4.04 15.05
CA LEU A 228 12.82 3.95 14.04
C LEU A 228 12.31 4.60 12.76
N ALA A 229 12.94 5.69 12.35
CA ALA A 229 12.51 6.48 11.20
C ALA A 229 13.65 6.66 10.20
N GLY A 230 13.38 6.45 8.90
CA GLY A 230 14.45 6.51 7.90
C GLY A 230 14.01 6.29 6.47
N GLY A 231 14.95 5.88 5.64
CA GLY A 231 14.68 5.52 4.25
C GLY A 231 15.92 4.96 3.55
N ALA A 232 15.70 4.27 2.44
CA ALA A 232 16.74 3.71 1.59
C ALA A 232 16.42 3.95 0.11
N GLN A 233 17.47 4.06 -0.70
CA GLN A 233 17.38 4.06 -2.15
C GLN A 233 18.57 3.30 -2.71
N LEU A 234 18.29 2.25 -3.48
CA LEU A 234 19.28 1.52 -4.30
C LEU A 234 18.83 1.50 -5.76
N ILE A 235 19.77 1.74 -6.68
CA ILE A 235 19.52 1.75 -8.12
C ILE A 235 20.11 0.47 -8.70
N LEU A 236 19.24 -0.52 -8.92
CA LEU A 236 19.64 -1.88 -9.33
C LEU A 236 19.37 -2.16 -10.82
N ALA A 237 18.57 -1.31 -11.46
CA ALA A 237 18.22 -1.36 -12.87
C ALA A 237 18.38 0.04 -13.51
N PRO A 238 18.60 0.13 -14.84
CA PRO A 238 18.90 1.40 -15.51
C PRO A 238 17.68 2.31 -15.71
N ASP A 239 16.46 1.79 -15.55
CA ASP A 239 15.18 2.39 -15.93
C ASP A 239 15.01 3.81 -15.36
N LEU A 240 15.30 3.99 -14.07
CA LEU A 240 15.22 5.29 -13.41
C LEU A 240 16.26 6.29 -13.94
N LEU A 241 17.50 5.83 -14.23
CA LEU A 241 18.53 6.69 -14.81
C LEU A 241 18.12 7.15 -16.21
N VAL A 242 17.60 6.23 -17.04
CA VAL A 242 17.05 6.53 -18.36
C VAL A 242 15.94 7.58 -18.27
N GLY A 243 14.93 7.34 -17.42
CA GLY A 243 13.81 8.26 -17.23
C GLY A 243 14.25 9.66 -16.77
N LEU A 244 15.15 9.75 -15.80
CA LEU A 244 15.66 11.02 -15.30
C LEU A 244 16.55 11.75 -16.31
N SER A 245 17.29 11.02 -17.16
CA SER A 245 17.97 11.61 -18.31
C SER A 245 16.98 12.19 -19.33
N ARG A 246 15.86 11.50 -19.61
CA ARG A 246 14.86 12.01 -20.58
C ARG A 246 14.26 13.36 -20.19
N ILE A 247 14.02 13.57 -18.90
CA ILE A 247 13.48 14.84 -18.39
C ILE A 247 14.57 15.89 -18.12
N GLY A 248 15.85 15.57 -18.38
CA GLY A 248 16.97 16.48 -18.18
C GLY A 248 17.29 16.79 -16.72
N ALA A 249 16.89 15.92 -15.78
CA ALA A 249 17.12 16.13 -14.35
C ALA A 249 18.56 15.75 -13.92
N VAL A 250 19.19 14.84 -14.65
CA VAL A 250 20.55 14.35 -14.37
C VAL A 250 21.59 15.28 -15.00
N SER A 251 22.66 15.59 -14.28
CA SER A 251 23.78 16.38 -14.80
C SER A 251 24.42 15.71 -16.02
N ARG A 252 24.61 16.47 -17.11
CA ARG A 252 25.36 16.01 -18.29
C ARG A 252 26.86 16.04 -18.01
N SER A 253 27.32 17.02 -17.22
CA SER A 253 28.72 17.13 -16.81
C SER A 253 29.16 16.06 -15.81
N GLY A 254 28.23 15.27 -15.27
CA GLY A 254 28.51 14.26 -14.23
C GLY A 254 28.89 14.89 -12.88
N ARG A 255 28.55 16.16 -12.67
CA ARG A 255 28.84 16.92 -11.44
C ARG A 255 27.54 17.38 -10.79
N CYS A 256 27.47 17.32 -9.47
CA CYS A 256 26.34 17.86 -8.71
C CYS A 256 26.78 19.19 -8.08
N LEU A 257 26.29 20.32 -8.59
CA LEU A 257 26.77 21.65 -8.23
C LEU A 257 25.67 22.51 -7.60
N PRO A 258 25.20 22.21 -6.38
CA PRO A 258 24.14 22.97 -5.75
C PRO A 258 24.53 24.44 -5.58
N PHE A 259 23.70 25.34 -6.11
CA PHE A 259 23.87 26.79 -6.17
C PHE A 259 25.03 27.26 -7.06
N GLY A 260 25.61 26.36 -7.87
CA GLY A 260 26.73 26.64 -8.74
C GLY A 260 26.34 27.37 -10.03
N ALA A 261 27.24 28.19 -10.57
CA ALA A 261 27.02 28.89 -11.85
C ALA A 261 26.87 27.93 -13.04
N GLU A 262 27.49 26.76 -12.96
CA GLU A 262 27.46 25.69 -13.97
C GLU A 262 26.47 24.56 -13.63
N ALA A 263 25.51 24.80 -12.73
CA ALA A 263 24.52 23.81 -12.32
C ALA A 263 23.63 23.35 -13.49
N ASP A 264 23.77 22.08 -13.89
CA ASP A 264 23.06 21.49 -15.05
C ASP A 264 22.19 20.28 -14.70
N GLY A 265 22.04 19.94 -13.42
CA GLY A 265 21.32 18.77 -12.92
C GLY A 265 21.99 18.13 -11.70
N PHE A 266 21.36 17.09 -11.15
CA PHE A 266 21.98 16.30 -10.07
C PHE A 266 22.68 15.05 -10.59
N VAL A 267 23.61 14.50 -9.82
CA VAL A 267 24.13 13.14 -10.05
C VAL A 267 23.25 12.15 -9.28
N LEU A 268 22.70 11.13 -9.94
CA LEU A 268 21.85 10.12 -9.26
C LEU A 268 22.70 9.31 -8.27
N GLY A 269 22.17 9.08 -7.07
CA GLY A 269 22.90 8.42 -5.99
C GLY A 269 22.11 7.31 -5.29
N GLU A 270 22.84 6.51 -4.52
CA GLU A 270 22.31 5.50 -3.60
C GLU A 270 22.57 5.92 -2.14
N GLY A 271 21.80 5.38 -1.21
CA GLY A 271 22.05 5.62 0.21
C GLY A 271 20.93 5.15 1.11
N ALA A 272 21.23 5.07 2.40
CA ALA A 272 20.21 4.81 3.42
C ALA A 272 20.59 5.42 4.77
N GLY A 273 19.58 5.74 5.56
CA GLY A 273 19.75 6.24 6.93
C GLY A 273 18.56 5.90 7.81
N VAL A 274 18.82 5.62 9.09
CA VAL A 274 17.83 5.31 10.12
C VAL A 274 18.17 6.08 11.39
N LEU A 275 17.16 6.69 12.01
CA LEU A 275 17.24 7.36 13.30
C LEU A 275 16.42 6.60 14.33
N VAL A 276 16.86 6.65 15.58
CA VAL A 276 16.09 6.24 16.76
C VAL A 276 15.60 7.51 17.45
N LEU A 277 14.27 7.62 17.57
CA LEU A 277 13.58 8.80 18.06
C LEU A 277 12.78 8.47 19.33
N ARG A 278 12.75 9.40 20.27
CA ARG A 278 12.04 9.29 21.54
C ARG A 278 11.60 10.68 22.03
N PRO A 279 10.50 10.82 22.80
CA PRO A 279 10.19 12.07 23.48
C PRO A 279 11.37 12.53 24.36
N LEU A 280 11.69 13.82 24.36
CA LEU A 280 12.88 14.37 25.01
C LEU A 280 12.83 14.14 26.53
N SER A 281 11.67 14.31 27.15
CA SER A 281 11.52 14.05 28.59
C SER A 281 11.84 12.60 28.92
N ASP A 282 11.41 11.68 28.06
CA ASP A 282 11.63 10.24 28.24
C ASP A 282 13.08 9.85 28.01
N ALA A 283 13.73 10.44 26.99
CA ALA A 283 15.15 10.23 26.73
C ALA A 283 16.01 10.73 27.91
N GLN A 284 15.68 11.91 28.46
CA GLN A 284 16.35 12.44 29.65
C GLN A 284 16.13 11.57 30.87
N ALA A 285 14.89 11.11 31.11
CA ALA A 285 14.56 10.23 32.23
C ALA A 285 15.27 8.86 32.14
N ALA A 286 15.46 8.34 30.93
CA ALA A 286 16.18 7.09 30.69
C ALA A 286 17.71 7.24 30.73
N GLY A 287 18.23 8.47 30.79
CA GLY A 287 19.67 8.73 30.71
C GLY A 287 20.24 8.48 29.31
N ASP A 288 19.39 8.50 28.28
CA ASP A 288 19.80 8.32 26.90
C ASP A 288 20.75 9.45 26.47
N ARG A 289 21.70 9.13 25.58
CA ARG A 289 22.44 10.17 24.86
C ARG A 289 21.49 10.85 23.88
N VAL A 290 21.46 12.18 23.89
CA VAL A 290 20.72 12.97 22.90
C VAL A 290 21.71 13.67 21.98
N TYR A 291 21.68 13.34 20.69
CA TYR A 291 22.50 14.02 19.68
C TYR A 291 22.02 15.44 19.43
N ALA A 292 20.71 15.55 19.18
CA ALA A 292 20.00 16.78 18.89
C ALA A 292 18.50 16.59 19.14
N VAL A 293 17.76 17.69 19.16
CA VAL A 293 16.33 17.73 19.41
C VAL A 293 15.61 18.25 18.16
N ILE A 294 14.59 17.54 17.69
CA ILE A 294 13.68 18.02 16.64
C ILE A 294 12.64 18.92 17.30
N ARG A 295 12.81 20.23 17.13
CA ARG A 295 11.91 21.25 17.67
C ARG A 295 10.66 21.43 16.81
N GLY A 296 10.83 21.45 15.49
CA GLY A 296 9.76 21.79 14.55
C GLY A 296 9.70 20.90 13.32
N VAL A 297 8.48 20.62 12.88
CA VAL A 297 8.19 19.91 11.62
C VAL A 297 7.23 20.74 10.79
N GLY A 298 7.54 20.90 9.50
CA GLY A 298 6.66 21.58 8.56
C GLY A 298 6.59 20.82 7.25
N THR A 299 5.38 20.48 6.83
CA THR A 299 5.12 19.83 5.55
C THR A 299 4.18 20.70 4.71
N ALA A 300 4.33 20.68 3.39
CA ALA A 300 3.41 21.32 2.44
C ALA A 300 3.47 20.62 1.08
N ASN A 301 2.52 20.91 0.20
CA ASN A 301 2.61 20.57 -1.21
C ASN A 301 2.58 21.86 -2.05
N ASP A 302 3.26 21.83 -3.20
CA ASP A 302 3.33 22.94 -4.14
C ASP A 302 1.96 23.30 -4.73
N GLY A 303 1.04 22.33 -4.84
CA GLY A 303 -0.30 22.51 -5.41
C GLY A 303 -0.28 22.47 -6.94
N ALA A 304 -1.05 23.34 -7.59
CA ALA A 304 -1.04 23.45 -9.05
C ALA A 304 0.31 24.00 -9.54
N VAL A 305 1.03 23.22 -10.36
CA VAL A 305 2.34 23.57 -10.91
C VAL A 305 2.34 23.52 -12.44
N ARG A 306 3.13 24.39 -13.08
CA ARG A 306 3.34 24.32 -14.54
C ARG A 306 4.21 23.11 -14.88
N GLY A 307 3.81 22.28 -15.84
CA GLY A 307 4.66 21.17 -16.33
C GLY A 307 4.87 20.02 -15.35
N GLY A 308 3.99 19.84 -14.35
CA GLY A 308 3.92 18.66 -13.46
C GLY A 308 5.05 18.49 -12.43
N MET A 309 6.26 19.01 -12.69
CA MET A 309 7.46 18.84 -11.85
C MET A 309 8.17 20.16 -11.52
N HIS A 310 7.61 21.31 -11.92
CA HIS A 310 8.23 22.60 -11.66
C HIS A 310 8.03 23.04 -10.21
N PRO A 311 9.12 23.25 -9.43
CA PRO A 311 9.02 23.57 -8.01
C PRO A 311 8.38 24.95 -7.80
N GLN A 312 7.62 25.11 -6.71
CA GLN A 312 6.98 26.38 -6.36
C GLN A 312 7.56 26.98 -5.07
N ALA A 313 8.08 28.20 -5.16
CA ALA A 313 8.61 28.92 -4.00
C ALA A 313 7.57 29.03 -2.86
N ALA A 314 6.30 29.26 -3.21
CA ALA A 314 5.22 29.36 -2.23
C ALA A 314 4.99 28.05 -1.45
N GLY A 315 5.14 26.89 -2.09
CA GLY A 315 5.01 25.58 -1.42
C GLY A 315 6.15 25.31 -0.47
N GLN A 316 7.39 25.54 -0.92
CA GLN A 316 8.58 25.44 -0.08
C GLN A 316 8.49 26.38 1.14
N LEU A 317 8.07 27.62 0.92
CA LEU A 317 7.92 28.62 1.97
C LEU A 317 6.82 28.27 2.98
N ARG A 318 5.73 27.62 2.53
CA ARG A 318 4.71 27.07 3.43
C ARG A 318 5.30 25.99 4.35
N ALA A 319 6.08 25.06 3.81
CA ALA A 319 6.74 24.02 4.62
C ALA A 319 7.70 24.64 5.64
N LEU A 320 8.56 25.56 5.20
CA LEU A 320 9.49 26.31 6.05
C LEU A 320 8.75 27.05 7.17
N ARG A 321 7.80 27.93 6.84
CA ARG A 321 7.03 28.72 7.84
C ARG A 321 6.26 27.83 8.82
N ARG A 322 5.76 26.67 8.39
CA ARG A 322 5.10 25.70 9.28
C ARG A 322 6.08 25.09 10.28
N ALA A 323 7.29 24.72 9.85
CA ALA A 323 8.31 24.15 10.72
C ALA A 323 8.78 25.14 11.80
N TYR A 324 9.02 26.40 11.42
CA TYR A 324 9.40 27.45 12.38
C TYR A 324 8.29 27.80 13.36
N ARG A 325 7.04 27.84 12.88
CA ARG A 325 5.86 28.00 13.75
C ARG A 325 5.70 26.80 14.69
N ASP A 326 5.88 25.59 14.19
CA ASP A 326 5.82 24.38 15.00
C ASP A 326 6.92 24.40 16.07
N ALA A 327 8.13 24.89 15.76
CA ALA A 327 9.21 25.03 16.72
C ALA A 327 9.04 26.17 17.74
N ASP A 328 8.09 27.09 17.51
CA ASP A 328 8.00 28.39 18.19
C ASP A 328 9.33 29.18 18.12
N LEU A 329 9.91 29.25 16.91
CA LEU A 329 11.19 29.90 16.66
C LEU A 329 11.12 30.83 15.45
N ALA A 330 11.86 31.93 15.50
CA ALA A 330 12.05 32.81 14.35
C ALA A 330 13.02 32.17 13.33
N PRO A 331 12.80 32.34 12.01
CA PRO A 331 13.69 31.76 11.00
C PRO A 331 15.13 32.26 11.03
N ASP A 332 15.38 33.46 11.56
CA ASP A 332 16.72 34.02 11.75
C ASP A 332 17.48 33.38 12.92
N SER A 333 16.81 32.55 13.74
CA SER A 333 17.42 31.88 14.88
C SER A 333 18.27 30.67 14.52
N VAL A 334 18.23 30.19 13.28
CA VAL A 334 19.10 29.11 12.79
C VAL A 334 20.41 29.67 12.24
N GLY A 335 21.52 29.03 12.61
CA GLY A 335 22.86 29.35 12.11
C GLY A 335 23.31 28.45 10.95
N TYR A 336 22.56 27.41 10.64
CA TYR A 336 22.84 26.49 9.53
C TYR A 336 21.56 26.04 8.83
N LEU A 337 21.60 25.94 7.51
CA LEU A 337 20.55 25.39 6.67
C LEU A 337 21.15 24.32 5.77
N GLU A 338 20.68 23.10 5.91
CA GLU A 338 20.89 22.06 4.91
C GLU A 338 19.73 22.10 3.93
N ALA A 339 20.02 22.59 2.74
CA ALA A 339 19.06 22.75 1.67
C ALA A 339 18.72 21.42 0.99
N HIS A 340 17.65 21.43 0.19
CA HIS A 340 17.42 20.41 -0.79
C HIS A 340 18.52 20.43 -1.87
N GLY A 341 18.89 21.61 -2.39
CA GLY A 341 20.10 21.89 -3.16
C GLY A 341 20.43 20.82 -4.20
N THR A 342 19.70 20.82 -5.32
CA THR A 342 19.81 19.77 -6.34
C THR A 342 20.88 20.04 -7.37
N GLY A 343 21.36 21.28 -7.51
CA GLY A 343 22.23 21.65 -8.63
C GLY A 343 21.46 21.72 -9.94
N THR A 344 20.14 21.93 -9.91
CA THR A 344 19.32 22.12 -11.11
C THR A 344 19.17 23.61 -11.42
N GLY A 345 19.17 23.98 -12.70
CA GLY A 345 19.04 25.38 -13.13
C GLY A 345 17.70 26.04 -12.77
N VAL A 346 16.72 25.28 -12.30
CA VAL A 346 15.41 25.80 -11.87
C VAL A 346 15.19 25.65 -10.37
N GLY A 347 15.49 24.49 -9.79
CA GLY A 347 15.19 24.20 -8.39
C GLY A 347 15.99 25.06 -7.42
N ASP A 348 17.28 25.25 -7.70
CA ASP A 348 18.17 25.99 -6.80
C ASP A 348 17.83 27.50 -6.75
N PRO A 349 17.52 28.19 -7.86
CA PRO A 349 16.97 29.55 -7.81
C PRO A 349 15.64 29.66 -7.04
N VAL A 350 14.74 28.68 -7.18
CA VAL A 350 13.46 28.67 -6.46
C VAL A 350 13.69 28.53 -4.95
N GLU A 351 14.58 27.62 -4.54
CA GLU A 351 14.90 27.39 -3.13
C GLU A 351 15.61 28.59 -2.49
N THR A 352 16.62 29.16 -3.16
CA THR A 352 17.31 30.35 -2.67
C THR A 352 16.36 31.56 -2.58
N GLY A 353 15.44 31.71 -3.54
CA GLY A 353 14.38 32.72 -3.49
C GLY A 353 13.45 32.55 -2.28
N ALA A 354 13.01 31.32 -2.00
CA ALA A 354 12.16 31.03 -0.85
C ALA A 354 12.89 31.27 0.48
N LEU A 355 14.18 30.93 0.59
CA LEU A 355 15.00 31.21 1.77
C LEU A 355 15.22 32.71 1.97
N ARG A 356 15.44 33.48 0.89
CA ARG A 356 15.54 34.93 0.95
C ARG A 356 14.25 35.58 1.44
N GLU A 357 13.09 35.15 0.95
CA GLU A 357 11.79 35.64 1.44
C GLU A 357 11.54 35.26 2.90
N LEU A 358 11.92 34.05 3.31
CA LEU A 358 11.73 33.57 4.68
C LEU A 358 12.56 34.38 5.68
N ARG A 359 13.82 34.68 5.35
CA ARG A 359 14.76 35.35 6.25
C ARG A 359 14.62 36.88 6.17
N GLY A 360 14.52 37.44 4.97
CA GLY A 360 14.49 38.89 4.74
C GLY A 360 15.88 39.55 4.79
N GLU A 361 15.97 40.78 4.27
CA GLU A 361 17.21 41.55 4.24
C GLU A 361 17.72 41.91 5.65
N GLY A 362 19.03 41.82 5.87
CA GLY A 362 19.65 42.15 7.16
C GLY A 362 19.52 41.07 8.23
N SER A 363 19.11 39.86 7.84
CA SER A 363 19.05 38.68 8.73
C SER A 363 20.39 38.35 9.37
N ALA A 364 20.35 37.72 10.55
CA ALA A 364 21.55 37.19 11.19
C ALA A 364 22.33 36.25 10.24
N PRO A 365 23.67 36.29 10.24
CA PRO A 365 24.47 35.40 9.39
C PRO A 365 24.20 33.91 9.67
N ALA A 366 24.04 33.12 8.61
CA ALA A 366 23.90 31.68 8.68
C ALA A 366 24.61 30.99 7.51
N PHE A 367 24.89 29.71 7.67
CA PHE A 367 25.51 28.89 6.64
C PHE A 367 24.48 28.12 5.83
N LEU A 368 24.72 27.95 4.53
CA LEU A 368 23.89 27.15 3.63
C LEU A 368 24.74 26.02 3.03
N GLY A 369 24.28 24.78 3.15
CA GLY A 369 24.96 23.63 2.56
C GLY A 369 24.00 22.69 1.85
N ALA A 370 24.53 21.87 0.94
CA ALA A 370 23.81 20.79 0.31
C ALA A 370 24.72 19.58 0.10
N VAL A 371 24.44 18.48 0.80
CA VAL A 371 25.27 17.27 0.78
C VAL A 371 25.27 16.55 -0.58
N LYS A 372 24.32 16.89 -1.46
CA LYS A 372 24.28 16.35 -2.83
C LYS A 372 25.53 16.66 -3.63
N ALA A 373 26.28 17.73 -3.29
CA ALA A 373 27.59 18.02 -3.87
C ALA A 373 28.64 16.90 -3.63
N VAL A 374 28.43 16.07 -2.60
CA VAL A 374 29.33 14.98 -2.19
C VAL A 374 28.74 13.62 -2.57
N LEU A 375 27.46 13.41 -2.28
CA LEU A 375 26.81 12.09 -2.36
C LEU A 375 25.85 11.94 -3.54
N GLY A 376 25.62 13.00 -4.32
CA GLY A 376 24.58 13.00 -5.35
C GLY A 376 23.19 12.96 -4.71
N HIS A 377 22.19 12.61 -5.50
CA HIS A 377 20.81 12.59 -5.07
C HIS A 377 20.31 11.15 -4.86
N SER A 378 20.21 10.74 -3.61
CA SER A 378 19.71 9.41 -3.20
C SER A 378 18.18 9.32 -3.04
N LEU A 379 17.43 10.10 -3.83
CA LEU A 379 15.95 10.12 -3.85
C LEU A 379 15.30 10.01 -2.47
N ALA A 380 14.60 8.92 -2.16
CA ALA A 380 13.89 8.70 -0.90
C ALA A 380 14.80 8.82 0.34
N ALA A 381 16.10 8.52 0.22
CA ALA A 381 17.07 8.64 1.31
C ALA A 381 17.81 9.99 1.36
N ALA A 382 17.58 10.90 0.40
CA ALA A 382 18.33 12.16 0.29
C ALA A 382 18.11 13.07 1.51
N GLY A 383 16.88 13.10 2.02
CA GLY A 383 16.54 13.80 3.26
C GLY A 383 17.33 13.28 4.47
N MET A 384 17.54 11.96 4.56
CA MET A 384 18.29 11.36 5.67
C MET A 384 19.78 11.74 5.65
N ALA A 385 20.38 11.83 4.47
CA ALA A 385 21.77 12.28 4.33
C ALA A 385 21.96 13.70 4.88
N GLY A 386 21.06 14.62 4.49
CA GLY A 386 21.07 16.01 4.97
C GLY A 386 20.75 16.13 6.47
N LEU A 387 19.78 15.36 6.95
CA LEU A 387 19.39 15.35 8.37
C LEU A 387 20.53 14.84 9.26
N ILE A 388 21.15 13.71 8.92
CA ILE A 388 22.26 13.14 9.70
C ILE A 388 23.48 14.09 9.70
N LYS A 389 23.81 14.69 8.55
CA LYS A 389 24.85 15.73 8.47
C LYS A 389 24.54 16.89 9.41
N THR A 390 23.29 17.34 9.43
CA THR A 390 22.86 18.47 10.27
C THR A 390 22.88 18.14 11.75
N VAL A 391 22.41 16.94 12.13
CA VAL A 391 22.48 16.45 13.52
C VAL A 391 23.92 16.38 13.98
N LEU A 392 24.84 15.86 13.15
CA LEU A 392 26.27 15.82 13.46
C LEU A 392 26.88 17.23 13.58
N ALA A 393 26.51 18.15 12.69
CA ALA A 393 27.00 19.53 12.71
C ALA A 393 26.60 20.26 14.00
N VAL A 394 25.34 20.11 14.41
CA VAL A 394 24.81 20.64 15.67
C VAL A 394 25.51 19.98 16.87
N HIS A 395 25.57 18.65 16.89
CA HIS A 395 26.14 17.88 18.00
C HIS A 395 27.63 18.15 18.21
N ARG A 396 28.40 18.27 17.13
CA ARG A 396 29.86 18.49 17.19
C ARG A 396 30.24 19.96 17.20
N GLY A 397 29.29 20.89 17.01
CA GLY A 397 29.57 22.32 16.95
C GLY A 397 30.53 22.69 15.82
N VAL A 398 30.35 22.08 14.64
CA VAL A 398 31.17 22.35 13.45
C VAL A 398 30.26 22.36 12.22
N ILE A 399 30.36 23.42 11.42
CA ILE A 399 29.69 23.51 10.11
C ILE A 399 30.53 22.76 9.09
N PRO A 400 29.99 21.69 8.45
CA PRO A 400 30.71 20.95 7.44
C PRO A 400 30.91 21.78 6.16
N PRO A 401 32.08 21.72 5.52
CA PRO A 401 32.30 22.34 4.23
C PRO A 401 31.50 21.66 3.11
N GLN A 402 31.24 22.43 2.06
CA GLN A 402 30.83 21.99 0.74
C GLN A 402 32.06 22.05 -0.20
N PRO A 403 32.16 21.17 -1.22
CA PRO A 403 33.17 21.30 -2.27
C PRO A 403 33.14 22.69 -2.91
N ARG A 404 34.33 23.23 -3.23
CA ARG A 404 34.47 24.58 -3.81
C ARG A 404 34.17 24.57 -5.31
N PHE A 405 33.22 25.40 -5.73
CA PHE A 405 32.94 25.76 -7.12
C PHE A 405 32.34 27.18 -7.16
N GLU A 406 32.25 27.76 -8.35
CA GLU A 406 31.70 29.11 -8.55
C GLU A 406 30.18 29.12 -8.32
N LEU A 407 29.68 30.08 -7.53
CA LEU A 407 28.26 30.22 -7.19
C LEU A 407 27.54 31.08 -8.23
N ALA A 408 26.28 30.75 -8.54
CA ALA A 408 25.50 31.45 -9.56
C ALA A 408 25.10 32.88 -9.15
N GLU A 409 24.56 33.05 -7.94
CA GLU A 409 24.03 34.33 -7.43
C GLU A 409 24.55 34.62 -6.01
N PRO A 410 25.84 34.98 -5.84
CA PRO A 410 26.42 35.23 -4.51
C PRO A 410 25.74 36.38 -3.75
N SER A 411 25.28 37.41 -4.47
CA SER A 411 24.56 38.55 -3.91
C SER A 411 23.23 38.14 -3.29
N ALA A 412 22.43 37.31 -3.99
CA ALA A 412 21.13 36.85 -3.50
C ALA A 412 21.24 36.02 -2.20
N LEU A 413 22.32 35.24 -2.06
CA LEU A 413 22.64 34.56 -0.81
C LEU A 413 23.05 35.55 0.28
N GLY A 414 23.87 36.54 -0.07
CA GLY A 414 24.27 37.64 0.81
C GLY A 414 23.09 38.43 1.38
N ASP A 415 22.10 38.75 0.54
CA ASP A 415 20.86 39.46 0.94
C ASP A 415 20.08 38.69 2.02
N ALA A 416 20.12 37.35 1.98
CA ALA A 416 19.49 36.46 2.96
C ALA A 416 20.37 36.19 4.20
N GLY A 417 21.57 36.79 4.26
CA GLY A 417 22.58 36.52 5.28
C GLY A 417 23.16 35.10 5.19
N LEU A 418 23.15 34.47 4.01
CA LEU A 418 23.57 33.08 3.79
C LEU A 418 24.97 33.01 3.16
N THR A 419 25.80 32.09 3.65
CA THR A 419 27.12 31.80 3.09
C THR A 419 27.32 30.30 2.91
N VAL A 420 27.84 29.88 1.76
CA VAL A 420 28.22 28.48 1.52
C VAL A 420 29.62 28.21 2.11
N PRO A 421 29.76 27.34 3.12
CA PRO A 421 31.05 27.06 3.74
C PRO A 421 31.94 26.23 2.81
N THR A 422 33.18 26.64 2.56
CA THR A 422 34.16 25.84 1.78
C THR A 422 35.31 25.29 2.64
N ALA A 423 35.29 25.55 3.94
CA ALA A 423 36.19 24.99 4.94
C ALA A 423 35.39 24.62 6.21
N ALA A 424 35.86 23.60 6.93
CA ALA A 424 35.28 23.24 8.22
C ALA A 424 35.35 24.44 9.16
N THR A 425 34.18 24.89 9.63
CA THR A 425 34.06 26.12 10.40
C THR A 425 33.56 25.78 11.79
N ALA A 426 34.34 26.16 12.81
CA ALA A 426 33.92 26.00 14.19
C ALA A 426 32.62 26.78 14.44
N TRP A 427 31.66 26.11 15.08
CA TRP A 427 30.39 26.69 15.48
C TRP A 427 30.35 26.66 17.01
N PRO A 428 31.01 27.60 17.71
CA PRO A 428 31.02 27.60 19.17
C PRO A 428 29.62 27.90 19.72
N GLY A 429 29.33 27.37 20.91
CA GLY A 429 28.08 27.66 21.61
C GLY A 429 28.02 29.15 21.96
N THR A 430 26.88 29.78 21.72
CA THR A 430 26.60 31.16 22.14
C THR A 430 25.65 31.15 23.34
N GLU A 431 25.16 32.31 23.80
CA GLU A 431 24.03 32.35 24.76
C GLU A 431 22.77 31.62 24.23
N ARG A 432 22.69 31.35 22.92
CA ARG A 432 21.62 30.60 22.27
C ARG A 432 22.12 29.21 21.81
N PRO A 433 21.27 28.16 21.90
CA PRO A 433 21.63 26.83 21.41
C PRO A 433 21.85 26.84 19.89
N ARG A 434 22.74 25.98 19.40
CA ARG A 434 22.92 25.81 17.95
C ARG A 434 21.65 25.27 17.34
N ARG A 435 21.18 25.91 16.27
CA ARG A 435 19.95 25.54 15.57
C ARG A 435 20.19 25.46 14.08
N ALA A 436 19.62 24.44 13.46
CA ALA A 436 19.72 24.21 12.05
C ALA A 436 18.36 23.83 11.44
N GLY A 437 18.15 24.19 10.18
CA GLY A 437 17.03 23.73 9.38
C GLY A 437 17.47 22.71 8.32
N VAL A 438 16.63 21.72 8.00
CA VAL A 438 16.87 20.73 6.96
C VAL A 438 15.68 20.67 6.02
N SER A 439 15.90 20.85 4.72
CA SER A 439 14.85 20.82 3.68
C SER A 439 14.98 19.60 2.77
N ALA A 440 13.83 19.05 2.36
CA ALA A 440 13.73 18.15 1.22
C ALA A 440 12.44 18.40 0.44
N PHE A 441 12.55 18.51 -0.88
CA PHE A 441 11.44 18.79 -1.79
C PHE A 441 11.33 17.67 -2.82
N GLY A 442 10.21 16.95 -2.84
CA GLY A 442 9.89 15.93 -3.83
C GLY A 442 9.44 16.54 -5.14
N PHE A 443 9.78 15.90 -6.28
CA PHE A 443 9.35 16.36 -7.60
C PHE A 443 7.82 16.30 -7.79
N GLY A 444 7.10 15.54 -6.97
CA GLY A 444 5.63 15.58 -6.86
C GLY A 444 5.07 16.77 -6.06
N GLY A 445 5.92 17.75 -5.71
CA GLY A 445 5.56 18.98 -5.02
C GLY A 445 5.54 18.89 -3.49
N THR A 446 5.68 17.71 -2.90
CA THR A 446 5.67 17.56 -1.43
C THR A 446 6.99 18.05 -0.84
N GLY A 447 6.93 19.05 0.02
CA GLY A 447 8.06 19.61 0.75
C GLY A 447 8.00 19.33 2.24
N VAL A 448 9.16 19.03 2.82
CA VAL A 448 9.34 18.83 4.26
C VAL A 448 10.51 19.68 4.74
N HIS A 449 10.31 20.39 5.85
CA HIS A 449 11.35 21.10 6.58
C HIS A 449 11.35 20.69 8.06
N LEU A 450 12.53 20.41 8.60
CA LEU A 450 12.72 20.10 10.02
C LEU A 450 13.61 21.15 10.67
N VAL A 451 13.30 21.55 11.90
CA VAL A 451 14.15 22.41 12.75
C VAL A 451 14.78 21.54 13.83
N VAL A 452 16.11 21.50 13.84
CA VAL A 452 16.94 20.71 14.75
C VAL A 452 17.74 21.63 15.66
N GLU A 453 17.80 21.32 16.94
CA GLU A 453 18.47 22.12 17.97
C GLU A 453 19.46 21.28 18.78
N GLU A 454 20.52 21.91 19.26
CA GLU A 454 21.44 21.37 20.25
C GLU A 454 20.70 20.90 21.51
N SER A 455 21.07 19.72 22.00
CA SER A 455 20.50 19.20 23.25
C SER A 455 20.91 20.08 24.44
N PRO A 456 20.03 20.32 25.44
CA PRO A 456 20.39 21.03 26.65
C PRO A 456 21.65 20.42 27.30
N ALA A 457 22.61 21.28 27.66
CA ALA A 457 23.90 20.83 28.19
C ALA A 457 23.70 19.95 29.44
N PRO A 458 24.35 18.77 29.50
CA PRO A 458 24.31 17.95 30.70
C PRO A 458 25.11 18.54 31.86
N VAL A 459 24.69 18.18 33.08
CA VAL A 459 25.42 18.38 34.33
C VAL A 459 26.83 17.81 34.19
N VAL A 460 27.83 18.60 34.61
CA VAL A 460 29.29 18.35 34.59
C VAL A 460 29.65 16.86 34.60
N GLU A 461 30.34 16.40 33.55
CA GLU A 461 30.94 15.06 33.50
C GLU A 461 31.91 14.89 34.67
N SER A 462 31.77 13.83 35.47
CA SER A 462 32.84 13.46 36.39
C SER A 462 34.04 13.03 35.55
N GLN A 463 35.12 13.81 35.59
CA GLN A 463 36.37 13.39 34.98
C GLN A 463 36.81 12.08 35.64
N ALA A 464 36.80 10.99 34.87
CA ALA A 464 37.47 9.77 35.30
C ALA A 464 38.95 10.10 35.55
N PRO A 465 39.61 9.49 36.55
CA PRO A 465 41.02 9.74 36.81
C PRO A 465 41.87 9.53 35.55
N GLU A 466 42.79 10.45 35.24
CA GLU A 466 43.59 10.45 34.00
C GLU A 466 44.49 9.22 33.79
N LYS A 467 44.67 8.36 34.80
CA LYS A 467 45.54 7.16 34.75
C LYS A 467 44.93 6.01 35.54
N GLU A 468 43.96 5.33 34.95
CA GLU A 468 43.36 4.14 35.54
C GLU A 468 43.11 3.07 34.46
N SER A 469 43.29 1.79 34.80
CA SER A 469 43.11 0.71 33.84
C SER A 469 41.62 0.48 33.50
N HIS A 470 41.34 0.34 32.21
CA HIS A 470 40.03 0.03 31.63
C HIS A 470 40.10 -1.24 30.77
N LEU A 471 38.97 -1.95 30.66
CA LEU A 471 38.85 -3.15 29.85
C LEU A 471 37.99 -2.87 28.62
N LEU A 472 38.59 -2.88 27.44
CA LEU A 472 37.91 -2.82 26.16
C LEU A 472 37.58 -4.24 25.70
N VAL A 473 36.32 -4.50 25.34
CA VAL A 473 35.91 -5.79 24.77
C VAL A 473 35.26 -5.55 23.42
N LEU A 474 35.98 -5.90 22.35
CA LEU A 474 35.48 -5.83 20.99
C LEU A 474 34.97 -7.21 20.59
N SER A 475 33.94 -7.25 19.76
CA SER A 475 33.49 -8.50 19.16
C SER A 475 33.04 -8.31 17.71
N ALA A 476 33.22 -9.36 16.91
CA ALA A 476 32.81 -9.43 15.52
C ALA A 476 32.31 -10.85 15.18
N ARG A 477 31.64 -11.00 14.03
CA ARG A 477 31.19 -12.32 13.55
C ARG A 477 32.33 -13.22 13.11
N ASP A 478 33.41 -12.65 12.56
CA ASP A 478 34.58 -13.39 12.12
C ASP A 478 35.89 -12.64 12.48
N ARG A 479 37.01 -13.36 12.38
CA ARG A 479 38.33 -12.88 12.84
C ARG A 479 38.84 -11.71 11.99
N ALA A 480 38.59 -11.75 10.69
CA ALA A 480 38.99 -10.68 9.77
C ALA A 480 38.22 -9.39 10.08
N GLY A 481 36.93 -9.50 10.36
CA GLY A 481 36.06 -8.45 10.85
C GLY A 481 36.54 -7.89 12.18
N LEU A 482 37.00 -8.73 13.12
CA LEU A 482 37.55 -8.29 14.40
C LEU A 482 38.84 -7.47 14.24
N ALA A 483 39.76 -7.92 13.36
CA ALA A 483 40.98 -7.17 13.03
C ALA A 483 40.66 -5.81 12.38
N ARG A 484 39.74 -5.79 11.40
CA ARG A 484 39.26 -4.53 10.79
C ARG A 484 38.62 -3.61 11.82
N TYR A 485 37.79 -4.17 12.70
CA TYR A 485 37.11 -3.42 13.75
C TYR A 485 38.08 -2.76 14.71
N ALA A 486 39.11 -3.50 15.15
CA ALA A 486 40.14 -2.98 16.05
C ALA A 486 40.86 -1.77 15.43
N ARG A 487 41.22 -1.81 14.14
CA ARG A 487 41.82 -0.67 13.43
C ARG A 487 40.86 0.52 13.30
N GLU A 488 39.59 0.25 13.03
CA GLU A 488 38.58 1.31 12.85
C GLU A 488 38.25 2.01 14.19
N VAL A 489 38.16 1.25 15.28
CA VAL A 489 38.02 1.79 16.64
C VAL A 489 39.27 2.59 17.01
N ALA A 490 40.48 2.08 16.77
CA ALA A 490 41.72 2.81 17.04
C ALA A 490 41.76 4.16 16.30
N HIS A 491 41.40 4.16 15.01
CA HIS A 491 41.29 5.40 14.24
C HIS A 491 40.25 6.35 14.85
N THR A 492 39.09 5.84 15.24
CA THR A 492 38.00 6.67 15.81
C THR A 492 38.41 7.29 17.14
N ILE A 493 39.09 6.53 18.00
CA ILE A 493 39.64 7.01 19.27
C ILE A 493 40.57 8.21 19.06
N VAL A 494 41.49 8.12 18.09
CA VAL A 494 42.41 9.21 17.76
C VAL A 494 41.68 10.40 17.15
N ALA A 495 40.84 10.15 16.15
CA ALA A 495 40.17 11.21 15.39
C ALA A 495 39.20 12.03 16.24
N ASP A 496 38.49 11.38 17.18
CA ASP A 496 37.47 12.01 18.02
C ASP A 496 37.98 12.31 19.44
N GLY A 497 39.24 12.01 19.77
CA GLY A 497 39.82 12.27 21.09
C GLY A 497 39.09 11.54 22.23
N LEU A 498 38.67 10.29 22.00
CA LEU A 498 37.80 9.58 22.94
C LEU A 498 38.60 9.00 24.13
N PRO A 499 38.18 9.25 25.38
CA PRO A 499 38.84 8.67 26.55
C PRO A 499 38.51 7.17 26.67
N PRO A 500 39.46 6.33 27.12
CA PRO A 500 39.26 4.88 27.22
C PRO A 500 38.02 4.46 28.03
N ALA A 501 37.67 5.20 29.08
CA ALA A 501 36.48 4.95 29.89
C ALA A 501 35.17 4.96 29.06
N ARG A 502 34.99 5.97 28.20
CA ARG A 502 33.79 6.09 27.34
C ARG A 502 33.74 4.99 26.28
N VAL A 503 34.91 4.63 25.73
CA VAL A 503 35.03 3.55 24.74
C VAL A 503 34.67 2.21 25.39
N ALA A 504 35.21 1.93 26.58
CA ALA A 504 34.93 0.72 27.32
C ALA A 504 33.43 0.59 27.67
N ASP A 505 32.80 1.66 28.18
CA ASP A 505 31.35 1.68 28.46
C ASP A 505 30.51 1.47 27.18
N THR A 506 30.83 2.17 26.09
CA THR A 506 30.08 2.02 24.84
C THR A 506 30.18 0.60 24.27
N LEU A 507 31.37 -0.02 24.34
CA LEU A 507 31.56 -1.40 23.92
C LEU A 507 30.83 -2.40 24.84
N ALA A 508 30.72 -2.10 26.13
CA ALA A 508 30.01 -2.91 27.12
C ALA A 508 28.51 -3.07 26.81
N ARG A 509 27.91 -2.04 26.21
CA ARG A 509 26.48 -1.96 25.86
C ARG A 509 26.10 -2.76 24.62
N ARG A 510 27.08 -3.37 23.95
CA ARG A 510 26.89 -4.13 22.70
C ARG A 510 26.67 -5.60 22.99
N ALA A 511 25.83 -6.24 22.17
CA ALA A 511 25.68 -7.69 22.24
C ALA A 511 26.98 -8.36 21.77
N PRO A 512 27.57 -9.27 22.56
CA PRO A 512 28.84 -9.87 22.22
C PRO A 512 28.69 -10.90 21.09
N LEU A 513 29.50 -10.76 20.05
CA LEU A 513 29.63 -11.72 18.95
C LEU A 513 30.69 -12.80 19.26
N ALA A 514 30.86 -13.75 18.33
CA ALA A 514 31.63 -14.97 18.55
C ALA A 514 33.14 -14.72 18.66
N GLU A 515 33.72 -13.93 17.75
CA GLU A 515 35.13 -13.58 17.79
C GLU A 515 35.32 -12.36 18.68
N ARG A 516 36.20 -12.46 19.68
CA ARG A 516 36.36 -11.43 20.71
C ARG A 516 37.81 -11.05 20.91
N LEU A 517 38.01 -9.76 21.17
CA LEU A 517 39.29 -9.17 21.54
C LEU A 517 39.09 -8.39 22.84
N ALA A 518 39.91 -8.68 23.84
CA ALA A 518 39.92 -7.99 25.11
C ALA A 518 41.27 -7.31 25.35
N LEU A 519 41.23 -6.04 25.72
CA LEU A 519 42.41 -5.20 25.93
C LEU A 519 42.27 -4.46 27.25
N VAL A 520 43.24 -4.63 28.15
CA VAL A 520 43.44 -3.73 29.29
C VAL A 520 44.19 -2.51 28.78
N VAL A 521 43.78 -1.29 29.15
CA VAL A 521 44.41 -0.04 28.69
C VAL A 521 44.36 1.02 29.77
N GLU A 522 45.39 1.84 29.86
CA GLU A 522 45.55 2.86 30.88
C GLU A 522 45.27 4.27 30.33
N ASP A 523 45.52 4.47 29.03
CA ASP A 523 45.33 5.75 28.34
C ASP A 523 45.01 5.55 26.84
N THR A 524 44.70 6.66 26.16
CA THR A 524 44.36 6.69 24.73
C THR A 524 45.51 6.15 23.85
N ALA A 525 46.77 6.48 24.16
CA ALA A 525 47.91 6.04 23.36
C ALA A 525 48.07 4.52 23.44
N THR A 526 48.01 3.97 24.64
CA THR A 526 48.10 2.54 24.90
C THR A 526 46.92 1.79 24.28
N ALA A 527 45.72 2.37 24.30
CA ALA A 527 44.56 1.78 23.63
C ALA A 527 44.76 1.65 22.12
N VAL A 528 45.27 2.70 21.47
CA VAL A 528 45.54 2.70 20.03
C VAL A 528 46.64 1.68 19.68
N ASP A 529 47.75 1.70 20.41
CA ASP A 529 48.88 0.78 20.18
C ASP A 529 48.46 -0.68 20.34
N ARG A 530 47.73 -1.01 21.42
CA ARG A 530 47.25 -2.37 21.66
C ARG A 530 46.19 -2.81 20.63
N LEU A 531 45.28 -1.93 20.20
CA LEU A 531 44.32 -2.23 19.13
C LEU A 531 45.01 -2.53 17.79
N VAL A 532 46.01 -1.72 17.40
CA VAL A 532 46.77 -1.91 16.15
C VAL A 532 47.63 -3.17 16.21
N SER A 533 48.34 -3.39 17.30
CA SER A 533 49.14 -4.61 17.52
C SER A 533 48.27 -5.87 17.51
N ALA A 534 47.13 -5.84 18.21
CA ALA A 534 46.19 -6.95 18.22
C ALA A 534 45.60 -7.22 16.83
N ALA A 535 45.26 -6.17 16.07
CA ALA A 535 44.79 -6.33 14.69
C ALA A 535 45.84 -7.06 13.83
N ALA A 536 47.11 -6.67 13.91
CA ALA A 536 48.19 -7.31 13.17
C ALA A 536 48.40 -8.79 13.60
N ALA A 537 48.24 -9.06 14.90
CA ALA A 537 48.29 -10.43 15.43
C ALA A 537 47.13 -11.30 14.90
N LEU A 538 45.93 -10.74 14.83
CA LEU A 538 44.73 -11.40 14.30
C LEU A 538 44.86 -11.68 12.79
N ASP A 539 45.40 -10.76 12.01
CA ASP A 539 45.71 -10.98 10.58
C ASP A 539 46.71 -12.12 10.38
N ALA A 540 47.70 -12.23 11.27
CA ALA A 540 48.66 -13.33 11.29
C ALA A 540 48.08 -14.64 11.85
N GLY A 541 46.78 -14.67 12.19
CA GLY A 541 46.07 -15.86 12.67
C GLY A 541 46.32 -16.22 14.14
N ARG A 542 46.95 -15.35 14.93
CA ARG A 542 47.25 -15.59 16.35
C ARG A 542 46.01 -15.38 17.23
N THR A 543 45.83 -16.23 18.24
CA THR A 543 44.74 -16.20 19.25
C THR A 543 45.29 -16.64 20.62
N GLY A 544 44.49 -16.55 21.68
CA GLY A 544 44.93 -16.69 23.06
C GLY A 544 45.47 -15.37 23.61
N GLU A 545 46.47 -15.44 24.49
CA GLU A 545 47.19 -14.27 24.96
C GLU A 545 48.11 -13.72 23.85
N LEU A 546 47.87 -12.49 23.42
CA LEU A 546 48.62 -11.82 22.35
C LEU A 546 49.78 -10.95 22.90
N GLY A 547 49.76 -10.68 24.21
CA GLY A 547 50.70 -9.86 24.96
C GLY A 547 50.10 -9.50 26.33
N THR A 548 50.86 -8.82 27.18
CA THR A 548 50.38 -8.39 28.51
C THR A 548 49.07 -7.59 28.38
N GLY A 549 47.99 -8.08 28.99
CA GLY A 549 46.67 -7.44 28.95
C GLY A 549 45.97 -7.48 27.59
N GLN A 550 46.40 -8.33 26.64
CA GLN A 550 45.77 -8.50 25.33
C GLN A 550 45.41 -9.96 25.11
N ALA A 551 44.14 -10.26 24.89
CA ALA A 551 43.69 -11.62 24.62
C ALA A 551 42.65 -11.64 23.49
N ALA A 552 42.70 -12.65 22.63
CA ALA A 552 41.71 -12.85 21.58
C ALA A 552 41.27 -14.31 21.49
N GLY A 553 40.02 -14.56 21.12
CA GLY A 553 39.49 -15.92 21.05
C GLY A 553 38.09 -16.01 20.46
N THR A 554 37.66 -17.23 20.22
CA THR A 554 36.34 -17.57 19.69
C THR A 554 35.48 -18.17 20.79
N VAL A 555 34.33 -17.54 21.07
CA VAL A 555 33.36 -18.03 22.05
C VAL A 555 32.16 -18.63 21.30
N PRO A 556 31.88 -19.95 21.44
CA PRO A 556 30.78 -20.59 20.74
C PRO A 556 29.40 -20.12 21.24
N PRO A 557 28.39 -20.03 20.35
CA PRO A 557 27.03 -19.61 20.68
C PRO A 557 26.35 -20.57 21.68
N GLY A 558 25.51 -20.04 22.59
CA GLY A 558 24.65 -20.80 23.51
C GLY A 558 24.22 -20.02 24.76
N GLU A 559 23.56 -20.69 25.73
CA GLU A 559 22.94 -20.06 26.91
C GLU A 559 23.82 -19.07 27.71
N PRO A 560 23.27 -17.91 28.12
CA PRO A 560 23.99 -16.90 28.89
C PRO A 560 24.33 -17.39 30.30
N LEU A 561 25.61 -17.26 30.70
CA LEU A 561 26.06 -17.44 32.08
C LEU A 561 25.93 -16.12 32.87
N PRO A 562 25.87 -16.14 34.22
CA PRO A 562 25.84 -14.93 35.03
C PRO A 562 27.07 -14.06 34.77
N GLY A 563 26.87 -12.77 34.47
CA GLY A 563 27.95 -11.83 34.16
C GLY A 563 28.82 -11.54 35.39
N VAL A 564 30.13 -11.43 35.19
CA VAL A 564 31.05 -10.91 36.21
C VAL A 564 31.19 -9.40 36.07
N ALA A 565 31.00 -8.73 37.21
CA ALA A 565 31.10 -7.29 37.34
C ALA A 565 32.58 -6.86 37.28
N VAL A 566 32.90 -5.94 36.37
CA VAL A 566 34.23 -5.29 36.32
C VAL A 566 34.36 -4.33 37.51
N PRO A 567 35.42 -4.37 38.34
CA PRO A 567 35.55 -3.45 39.48
C PRO A 567 35.37 -1.97 39.08
N ALA A 568 34.65 -1.18 39.88
CA ALA A 568 34.46 0.26 39.61
C ALA A 568 35.79 1.02 39.72
N PRO A 569 36.01 2.09 38.93
CA PRO A 569 37.13 3.00 39.10
C PRO A 569 37.35 3.40 40.59
N GLY A 570 38.60 3.42 41.06
CA GLY A 570 38.96 3.74 42.45
C GLY A 570 38.60 2.70 43.52
N SER A 571 37.93 1.59 43.17
CA SER A 571 37.52 0.55 44.14
C SER A 571 38.65 -0.36 44.62
N LEU A 572 39.76 -0.42 43.88
CA LEU A 572 40.96 -1.20 44.19
C LEU A 572 42.22 -0.37 43.89
N PRO A 573 43.36 -0.64 44.54
CA PRO A 573 44.65 -0.10 44.11
C PRO A 573 44.94 -0.44 42.64
N GLU A 574 45.47 0.51 41.86
CA GLU A 574 45.64 0.37 40.39
C GLU A 574 46.38 -0.92 39.97
N ARG A 575 47.41 -1.35 40.72
CA ARG A 575 48.10 -2.61 40.45
C ARG A 575 47.20 -3.85 40.60
N GLU A 576 46.35 -3.86 41.62
CA GLU A 576 45.40 -4.94 41.87
C GLU A 576 44.28 -4.91 40.82
N ARG A 577 43.78 -3.71 40.50
CA ARG A 577 42.81 -3.49 39.42
C ARG A 577 43.32 -4.02 38.08
N ALA A 578 44.51 -3.59 37.66
CA ALA A 578 45.11 -4.05 36.40
C ALA A 578 45.25 -5.58 36.34
N SER A 579 45.63 -6.22 37.46
CA SER A 579 45.70 -7.68 37.56
C SER A 579 44.33 -8.35 37.42
N VAL A 580 43.28 -7.81 38.05
CA VAL A 580 41.91 -8.33 37.94
C VAL A 580 41.39 -8.15 36.51
N LEU A 581 41.64 -6.99 35.88
CA LEU A 581 41.22 -6.75 34.50
C LEU A 581 41.94 -7.66 33.50
N ALA A 582 43.20 -8.02 33.75
CA ALA A 582 43.92 -8.98 32.91
C ALA A 582 43.30 -10.39 32.99
N ASP A 583 42.92 -10.87 34.18
CA ASP A 583 42.17 -12.13 34.33
C ASP A 583 40.81 -12.06 33.61
N LEU A 584 40.07 -10.96 33.80
CA LEU A 584 38.80 -10.74 33.12
C LEU A 584 38.98 -10.71 31.60
N ALA A 585 40.05 -10.11 31.07
CA ALA A 585 40.33 -10.08 29.63
C ALA A 585 40.45 -11.49 29.04
N VAL A 586 41.18 -12.40 29.70
CA VAL A 586 41.27 -13.81 29.28
C VAL A 586 39.90 -14.48 29.34
N ARG A 587 39.12 -14.24 30.40
CA ARG A 587 37.77 -14.78 30.54
C ARG A 587 36.78 -14.25 29.50
N ALA A 588 36.93 -13.00 29.07
CA ALA A 588 36.08 -12.37 28.06
C ALA A 588 36.12 -13.12 26.72
N VAL A 589 37.29 -13.67 26.39
CA VAL A 589 37.58 -14.31 25.11
C VAL A 589 37.60 -15.84 25.16
N THR A 590 37.59 -16.43 26.36
CA THR A 590 37.54 -17.89 26.58
C THR A 590 36.20 -18.38 27.15
N GLY A 591 35.38 -17.49 27.74
CA GLY A 591 34.13 -17.83 28.41
C GLY A 591 32.94 -16.90 28.09
N ARG A 592 31.77 -17.19 28.66
CA ARG A 592 30.55 -16.36 28.54
C ARG A 592 30.43 -15.40 29.74
N GLY A 593 30.29 -14.10 29.47
CA GLY A 593 29.75 -13.12 30.42
C GLY A 593 30.78 -12.24 31.15
N LEU A 594 31.34 -11.23 30.47
CA LEU A 594 31.68 -9.99 31.14
C LEU A 594 30.54 -9.00 30.95
N ARG A 595 30.00 -8.48 32.04
CA ARG A 595 29.23 -7.23 32.02
C ARG A 595 30.09 -6.20 32.73
N PRO A 596 30.70 -5.25 32.00
CA PRO A 596 31.38 -4.12 32.64
C PRO A 596 30.45 -3.46 33.66
N MET A 597 30.95 -3.15 34.86
CA MET A 597 30.10 -2.48 35.86
C MET A 597 29.77 -1.08 35.40
N THR A 598 28.52 -0.76 35.69
CA THR A 598 27.83 0.52 35.71
C THR A 598 28.50 1.54 36.64
N GLU A 599 29.36 2.38 36.08
CA GLU A 599 29.22 3.81 36.32
C GLU A 599 28.59 4.41 35.06
N ALA A 600 27.58 5.25 35.21
CA ALA A 600 26.80 5.79 34.09
C ALA A 600 27.63 6.81 33.29
N VAL A 601 28.56 6.30 32.49
CA VAL A 601 29.29 7.09 31.51
C VAL A 601 28.42 7.20 30.26
N ARG A 602 28.28 8.40 29.70
CA ARG A 602 27.47 8.60 28.50
C ARG A 602 28.12 7.89 27.30
N PRO A 603 27.35 7.11 26.51
CA PRO A 603 27.84 6.47 25.29
C PRO A 603 28.51 7.46 24.33
N CYS A 604 29.43 6.96 23.50
CA CYS A 604 30.00 7.69 22.36
C CYS A 604 29.69 6.98 21.04
N THR A 605 29.91 7.66 19.92
CA THR A 605 29.70 7.08 18.59
C THR A 605 30.93 6.26 18.22
N LEU A 606 30.79 4.94 18.19
CA LEU A 606 31.82 4.02 17.71
C LEU A 606 31.33 3.29 16.46
N PRO A 607 32.23 2.86 15.55
CA PRO A 607 31.86 2.04 14.40
C PRO A 607 31.04 0.82 14.84
N PRO A 608 30.05 0.38 14.05
CA PRO A 608 29.20 -0.75 14.44
C PRO A 608 29.98 -2.06 14.50
N SER A 609 29.57 -2.99 15.37
CA SER A 609 30.26 -4.28 15.51
C SER A 609 30.11 -5.09 14.22
N PRO A 610 31.22 -5.48 13.55
CA PRO A 610 31.12 -6.05 12.20
C PRO A 610 30.45 -7.42 12.16
N LEU A 611 29.57 -7.55 11.17
CA LEU A 611 28.99 -8.82 10.77
C LEU A 611 29.84 -9.52 9.70
N ALA A 612 29.46 -10.75 9.34
CA ALA A 612 30.13 -11.55 8.31
C ALA A 612 29.17 -11.83 7.15
N PRO A 613 28.74 -10.77 6.41
CA PRO A 613 27.67 -10.89 5.45
C PRO A 613 28.10 -11.74 4.25
N ARG A 614 27.16 -12.54 3.72
CA ARG A 614 27.36 -13.34 2.51
C ARG A 614 26.66 -12.71 1.32
N HIS A 615 27.12 -13.02 0.12
CA HIS A 615 26.50 -12.53 -1.09
C HIS A 615 25.17 -13.26 -1.37
N HIS A 616 24.09 -12.50 -1.46
CA HIS A 616 22.73 -12.93 -1.75
C HIS A 616 22.23 -12.17 -2.98
N TRP A 617 22.11 -12.86 -4.11
CA TRP A 617 21.68 -12.24 -5.36
C TRP A 617 20.76 -13.18 -6.15
N VAL A 618 19.86 -12.60 -6.94
CA VAL A 618 18.85 -13.33 -7.73
C VAL A 618 19.36 -13.72 -9.12
N VAL A 619 20.47 -13.11 -9.56
CA VAL A 619 21.12 -13.41 -10.84
C VAL A 619 22.39 -14.21 -10.57
N ASP A 620 22.56 -15.33 -11.28
CA ASP A 620 23.81 -16.08 -11.30
C ASP A 620 24.83 -15.34 -12.16
N LEU A 621 25.77 -14.65 -11.49
CA LEU A 621 26.79 -13.86 -12.15
C LEU A 621 27.87 -14.72 -12.84
N SER A 622 27.98 -16.01 -12.52
CA SER A 622 28.96 -16.90 -13.17
C SER A 622 28.66 -17.15 -14.65
N ALA A 623 27.41 -16.90 -15.08
CA ALA A 623 26.98 -16.99 -16.47
C ALA A 623 27.41 -15.78 -17.33
N ARG A 624 27.94 -14.69 -16.74
CA ARG A 624 28.34 -13.48 -17.48
C ARG A 624 29.68 -13.58 -18.22
N ASP A 625 30.55 -14.53 -17.85
CA ASP A 625 31.92 -14.65 -18.39
C ASP A 625 32.02 -15.46 -19.69
N ILE A 626 30.91 -15.99 -20.22
CA ILE A 626 30.91 -16.78 -21.46
C ILE A 626 30.77 -15.86 -22.68
N GLY A 627 31.88 -15.21 -23.05
CA GLY A 627 32.14 -14.80 -24.45
C GLY A 627 31.73 -13.39 -24.89
N ASP A 628 32.53 -12.38 -24.52
CA ASP A 628 32.58 -11.12 -25.28
C ASP A 628 34.04 -10.67 -25.45
N ALA A 629 34.69 -11.18 -26.51
CA ALA A 629 35.78 -10.46 -27.16
C ALA A 629 35.18 -9.72 -28.36
N PRO A 630 35.40 -8.40 -28.53
CA PRO A 630 34.77 -7.64 -29.60
C PRO A 630 35.51 -7.85 -30.93
N GLU A 631 34.79 -8.30 -31.97
CA GLU A 631 35.28 -8.20 -33.36
C GLU A 631 34.87 -6.86 -34.01
N PRO A 632 35.75 -6.27 -34.85
CA PRO A 632 35.54 -4.93 -35.39
C PRO A 632 34.66 -4.90 -36.64
N ALA A 633 34.07 -3.72 -36.85
CA ALA A 633 33.11 -3.37 -37.90
C ALA A 633 33.53 -3.72 -39.35
N GLY A 634 32.56 -4.19 -40.15
CA GLY A 634 32.67 -4.38 -41.60
C GLY A 634 31.36 -4.03 -42.33
N ARG A 635 31.48 -3.17 -43.35
CA ARG A 635 30.41 -2.58 -44.18
C ARG A 635 30.00 -3.48 -45.38
N PRO A 636 28.97 -3.12 -46.19
CA PRO A 636 27.95 -4.03 -46.73
C PRO A 636 28.30 -4.67 -48.09
N GLY A 637 27.67 -5.81 -48.40
CA GLY A 637 27.80 -6.51 -49.68
C GLY A 637 26.48 -7.11 -50.16
N THR A 638 26.18 -6.88 -51.43
CA THR A 638 24.92 -7.11 -52.16
C THR A 638 24.75 -8.52 -52.72
N ALA A 639 23.49 -8.99 -52.69
CA ALA A 639 22.73 -9.78 -53.68
C ALA A 639 23.30 -11.07 -54.30
N ALA A 640 22.52 -12.16 -54.16
CA ALA A 640 22.26 -13.11 -55.26
C ALA A 640 20.88 -13.78 -55.08
N ALA A 641 20.06 -13.70 -56.13
CA ALA A 641 18.69 -14.19 -56.22
C ALA A 641 18.61 -15.67 -56.67
N HIS A 642 17.53 -16.37 -56.34
CA HIS A 642 16.92 -17.45 -57.15
C HIS A 642 15.38 -17.42 -56.99
N ALA A 643 14.65 -17.59 -58.10
CA ALA A 643 13.22 -17.39 -58.32
C ALA A 643 12.49 -18.75 -58.62
N PRO A 644 11.22 -18.81 -59.08
CA PRO A 644 9.97 -18.62 -58.33
C PRO A 644 8.88 -19.71 -58.58
N ALA A 645 7.69 -19.50 -57.97
CA ALA A 645 6.31 -19.90 -58.37
C ALA A 645 5.68 -21.18 -57.76
N PRO A 646 4.32 -21.30 -57.69
CA PRO A 646 3.26 -20.37 -58.14
C PRO A 646 2.23 -19.96 -57.07
N ALA A 647 1.55 -18.85 -57.34
CA ALA A 647 0.47 -18.27 -56.55
C ALA A 647 -0.85 -19.05 -56.72
N ALA A 648 -1.64 -19.10 -55.64
CA ALA A 648 -3.08 -19.30 -55.69
C ALA A 648 -3.75 -18.15 -54.94
N THR A 649 -4.68 -17.51 -55.64
CA THR A 649 -5.41 -16.29 -55.32
C THR A 649 -6.44 -16.49 -54.21
N SER A 650 -6.53 -15.58 -53.25
CA SER A 650 -7.75 -15.36 -52.47
C SER A 650 -7.96 -13.87 -52.18
N ALA A 651 -9.23 -13.48 -52.19
CA ALA A 651 -9.76 -12.15 -52.39
C ALA A 651 -9.56 -11.19 -51.22
N ASP A 652 -9.49 -9.91 -51.57
CA ASP A 652 -9.33 -8.75 -50.69
C ASP A 652 -10.37 -8.67 -49.56
N VAL A 653 -9.89 -8.71 -48.31
CA VAL A 653 -10.54 -8.09 -47.16
C VAL A 653 -9.51 -7.12 -46.54
N PRO A 654 -9.87 -5.87 -46.23
CA PRO A 654 -8.93 -4.86 -45.75
C PRO A 654 -8.24 -5.30 -44.44
N ALA A 655 -6.94 -5.01 -44.31
CA ALA A 655 -6.07 -5.43 -43.21
C ALA A 655 -6.56 -5.01 -41.80
N ASP A 656 -7.37 -3.95 -41.71
CA ASP A 656 -7.85 -3.36 -40.46
C ASP A 656 -8.85 -4.25 -39.70
N GLY A 657 -9.60 -5.12 -40.39
CA GLY A 657 -10.62 -5.98 -39.78
C GLY A 657 -10.09 -7.17 -38.96
N ARG A 658 -8.84 -7.60 -39.19
CA ARG A 658 -8.22 -8.74 -38.46
C ARG A 658 -7.63 -8.35 -37.11
N ALA A 659 -7.11 -7.13 -36.98
CA ALA A 659 -6.59 -6.63 -35.70
C ALA A 659 -7.73 -6.44 -34.68
N ALA A 660 -8.85 -5.84 -35.09
CA ALA A 660 -10.05 -5.69 -34.26
C ALA A 660 -10.57 -7.02 -33.71
N ALA A 661 -10.49 -8.10 -34.49
CA ALA A 661 -10.95 -9.42 -34.06
C ALA A 661 -10.05 -10.00 -32.96
N SER A 662 -8.71 -9.97 -33.11
CA SER A 662 -7.78 -10.48 -32.09
C SER A 662 -8.02 -9.82 -30.74
N VAL A 663 -8.12 -8.50 -30.81
CA VAL A 663 -8.38 -7.58 -29.73
C VAL A 663 -9.64 -7.92 -28.94
N VAL A 664 -10.77 -8.04 -29.64
CA VAL A 664 -12.08 -8.28 -29.02
C VAL A 664 -12.11 -9.67 -28.43
N PHE A 665 -11.61 -10.68 -29.14
CA PHE A 665 -11.62 -12.06 -28.64
C PHE A 665 -10.71 -12.26 -27.42
N GLU A 666 -9.55 -11.60 -27.36
CA GLU A 666 -8.62 -11.66 -26.23
C GLU A 666 -9.19 -11.04 -24.95
N GLU A 667 -9.76 -9.84 -25.06
CA GLU A 667 -10.39 -9.16 -23.93
C GLU A 667 -11.66 -9.87 -23.50
N VAL A 668 -12.46 -10.36 -24.46
CA VAL A 668 -13.62 -11.21 -24.15
C VAL A 668 -13.18 -12.48 -23.42
N SER A 669 -12.12 -13.16 -23.84
CA SER A 669 -11.60 -14.36 -23.16
C SER A 669 -11.06 -14.05 -21.75
N ARG A 670 -10.39 -12.92 -21.57
CA ARG A 670 -9.85 -12.51 -20.27
C ARG A 670 -10.97 -12.21 -19.28
N THR A 671 -11.93 -11.39 -19.68
CA THR A 671 -13.03 -10.96 -18.83
C THR A 671 -14.01 -12.11 -18.60
N SER A 672 -14.35 -12.83 -19.67
CA SER A 672 -15.24 -13.99 -19.63
C SER A 672 -14.56 -15.27 -19.19
N VAL A 673 -13.27 -15.30 -18.78
CA VAL A 673 -12.41 -16.46 -18.41
C VAL A 673 -12.67 -17.77 -19.23
N VAL A 674 -13.32 -17.67 -20.40
CA VAL A 674 -13.57 -18.74 -21.38
C VAL A 674 -12.31 -18.85 -22.23
N PRO A 675 -11.74 -20.05 -22.41
CA PRO A 675 -10.58 -20.21 -23.28
C PRO A 675 -10.84 -19.65 -24.68
N LEU A 676 -9.86 -18.96 -25.24
CA LEU A 676 -9.98 -18.34 -26.57
C LEU A 676 -10.41 -19.31 -27.69
N LEU A 677 -10.09 -20.60 -27.57
CA LEU A 677 -10.48 -21.63 -28.55
C LEU A 677 -11.98 -21.92 -28.57
N ASP A 678 -12.70 -21.57 -27.49
CA ASP A 678 -14.11 -21.89 -27.32
C ASP A 678 -15.02 -20.70 -27.70
N LEU A 679 -14.44 -19.58 -28.17
CA LEU A 679 -15.17 -18.37 -28.58
C LEU A 679 -15.45 -18.35 -30.09
N GLY A 680 -16.66 -17.92 -30.48
CA GLY A 680 -17.10 -17.79 -31.88
C GLY A 680 -17.73 -16.43 -32.17
N GLY A 681 -17.49 -15.87 -33.35
CA GLY A 681 -17.99 -14.55 -33.77
C GLY A 681 -19.51 -14.30 -33.57
N PRO A 682 -20.39 -15.28 -33.86
CA PRO A 682 -21.83 -15.10 -33.66
C PRO A 682 -22.28 -15.08 -32.20
N MET A 683 -21.40 -15.42 -31.24
CA MET A 683 -21.77 -15.51 -29.83
C MET A 683 -22.14 -14.12 -29.30
N VAL A 684 -23.28 -14.05 -28.62
CA VAL A 684 -23.80 -12.87 -27.96
C VAL A 684 -23.12 -12.72 -26.60
N LEU A 685 -22.57 -11.53 -26.29
CA LEU A 685 -21.77 -11.32 -25.07
C LEU A 685 -22.58 -11.55 -23.79
N THR A 686 -23.80 -11.04 -23.73
CA THR A 686 -24.69 -11.17 -22.57
C THR A 686 -25.30 -12.57 -22.48
N ASN A 687 -25.75 -13.14 -23.61
CA ASN A 687 -26.48 -14.42 -23.60
C ASN A 687 -25.55 -15.64 -23.65
N ASP A 688 -24.62 -15.69 -24.60
CA ASP A 688 -23.80 -16.90 -24.82
C ASP A 688 -22.56 -16.94 -23.93
N LEU A 689 -22.11 -15.79 -23.41
CA LEU A 689 -20.90 -15.68 -22.57
C LEU A 689 -21.16 -15.17 -21.16
N GLY A 690 -22.39 -14.76 -20.85
CA GLY A 690 -22.77 -14.26 -19.53
C GLY A 690 -21.96 -13.02 -19.13
N PHE A 691 -21.91 -11.98 -19.95
CA PHE A 691 -21.36 -10.70 -19.48
C PHE A 691 -22.40 -9.94 -18.66
N ASP A 692 -22.06 -9.59 -17.42
CA ASP A 692 -22.82 -8.60 -16.62
C ASP A 692 -22.36 -7.17 -16.94
N SER A 693 -23.09 -6.15 -16.45
CA SER A 693 -22.79 -4.74 -16.74
C SER A 693 -21.39 -4.29 -16.29
N LEU A 694 -20.86 -4.85 -15.20
CA LEU A 694 -19.50 -4.57 -14.74
C LEU A 694 -18.47 -5.28 -15.61
N MET A 695 -18.76 -6.49 -16.10
CA MET A 695 -17.91 -7.20 -17.06
C MET A 695 -17.91 -6.48 -18.41
N LEU A 696 -19.04 -5.91 -18.84
CA LEU A 696 -19.11 -5.06 -20.03
C LEU A 696 -18.31 -3.76 -19.82
N GLN A 697 -18.37 -3.15 -18.64
CA GLN A 697 -17.56 -1.98 -18.32
C GLN A 697 -16.06 -2.30 -18.22
N GLU A 698 -15.70 -3.46 -17.64
CA GLU A 698 -14.33 -3.97 -17.61
C GLU A 698 -13.83 -4.35 -19.02
N LEU A 699 -14.74 -4.84 -19.89
CA LEU A 699 -14.48 -5.12 -21.30
C LEU A 699 -14.27 -3.83 -22.09
N GLU A 700 -15.14 -2.83 -21.92
CA GLU A 700 -15.02 -1.50 -22.53
C GLU A 700 -13.70 -0.85 -22.10
N ALA A 701 -13.41 -0.80 -20.79
CA ALA A 701 -12.16 -0.25 -20.26
C ALA A 701 -10.93 -1.11 -20.61
N GLY A 702 -11.10 -2.40 -20.90
CA GLY A 702 -10.05 -3.29 -21.36
C GLY A 702 -9.70 -3.06 -22.82
N ILE A 703 -10.72 -2.90 -23.66
CA ILE A 703 -10.60 -2.53 -25.08
C ILE A 703 -10.04 -1.11 -25.19
N ALA A 704 -10.57 -0.15 -24.42
CA ALA A 704 -10.15 1.25 -24.34
C ALA A 704 -8.87 1.49 -23.51
N LYS A 705 -8.13 0.42 -23.15
CA LYS A 705 -6.71 0.53 -22.77
C LYS A 705 -5.77 0.26 -23.92
N ARG A 706 -6.34 -0.22 -25.04
CA ARG A 706 -5.60 -0.76 -26.15
C ARG A 706 -6.18 -0.37 -27.54
N VAL A 707 -7.26 0.44 -27.59
CA VAL A 707 -7.84 1.12 -28.77
C VAL A 707 -8.24 2.55 -28.36
N PRO A 708 -7.36 3.57 -28.53
CA PRO A 708 -7.52 4.87 -27.87
C PRO A 708 -8.79 5.58 -28.28
N GLY A 709 -9.53 6.06 -27.28
CA GLY A 709 -10.79 6.77 -27.46
C GLY A 709 -11.98 5.86 -27.82
N PHE A 710 -11.84 4.54 -27.72
CA PHE A 710 -12.98 3.64 -27.86
C PHE A 710 -13.97 3.81 -26.70
N SER A 711 -15.18 4.25 -27.02
CA SER A 711 -16.34 4.17 -26.16
C SER A 711 -17.58 4.09 -27.03
N THR A 712 -18.54 3.24 -26.66
CA THR A 712 -19.77 3.06 -27.44
C THR A 712 -20.93 2.65 -26.56
N ASP A 713 -22.06 3.32 -26.72
CA ASP A 713 -23.29 2.95 -26.04
C ASP A 713 -23.82 1.57 -26.53
N GLU A 714 -23.41 1.11 -27.73
CA GLU A 714 -23.75 -0.22 -28.24
C GLU A 714 -23.13 -1.35 -27.39
N ILE A 715 -22.12 -1.09 -26.54
CA ILE A 715 -21.51 -2.14 -25.69
C ILE A 715 -22.49 -2.70 -24.66
N TYR A 716 -23.52 -1.92 -24.33
CA TYR A 716 -24.60 -2.31 -23.43
C TYR A 716 -25.81 -2.90 -24.18
N ALA A 717 -25.71 -3.14 -25.49
CA ALA A 717 -26.79 -3.74 -26.28
C ALA A 717 -26.89 -5.25 -26.05
N SER A 718 -28.09 -5.73 -25.70
CA SER A 718 -28.36 -7.13 -25.35
C SER A 718 -28.18 -8.15 -26.47
N GLY A 719 -28.17 -7.71 -27.73
CA GLY A 719 -27.91 -8.53 -28.91
C GLY A 719 -26.49 -8.41 -29.44
N LEU A 720 -25.58 -7.77 -28.70
CA LEU A 720 -24.23 -7.51 -29.17
C LEU A 720 -23.46 -8.83 -29.31
N THR A 721 -23.21 -9.23 -30.55
CA THR A 721 -22.35 -10.36 -30.87
C THR A 721 -20.88 -9.95 -30.82
N ILE A 722 -19.99 -10.92 -30.61
CA ILE A 722 -18.55 -10.71 -30.76
C ILE A 722 -18.23 -10.12 -32.14
N GLU A 723 -18.90 -10.57 -33.21
CA GLU A 723 -18.75 -10.06 -34.58
C GLU A 723 -19.18 -8.59 -34.72
N ARG A 724 -20.29 -8.19 -34.09
CA ARG A 724 -20.74 -6.80 -34.11
C ARG A 724 -19.81 -5.91 -33.28
N LEU A 725 -19.37 -6.36 -32.11
CA LEU A 725 -18.37 -5.64 -31.31
C LEU A 725 -17.05 -5.49 -32.07
N THR A 726 -16.62 -6.53 -32.79
CA THR A 726 -15.46 -6.50 -33.69
C THR A 726 -15.63 -5.43 -34.78
N THR A 727 -16.83 -5.30 -35.33
CA THR A 727 -17.13 -4.26 -36.34
C THR A 727 -17.06 -2.85 -35.74
N LEU A 728 -17.60 -2.67 -34.52
CA LEU A 728 -17.57 -1.38 -33.81
C LEU A 728 -16.14 -0.96 -33.47
N VAL A 729 -15.33 -1.87 -32.95
CA VAL A 729 -13.91 -1.63 -32.67
C VAL A 729 -13.13 -1.36 -33.96
N GLY A 730 -13.45 -2.08 -35.04
CA GLY A 730 -12.85 -1.89 -36.37
C GLY A 730 -13.13 -0.53 -37.03
N ALA A 731 -14.07 0.26 -36.51
CA ALA A 731 -14.32 1.63 -36.97
C ALA A 731 -13.29 2.64 -36.42
N TYR A 732 -12.51 2.27 -35.41
CA TYR A 732 -11.43 3.07 -34.82
C TYR A 732 -10.10 2.71 -35.48
N ARG A 733 -9.14 3.65 -35.54
CA ARG A 733 -7.80 3.37 -36.09
C ARG A 733 -7.02 2.47 -35.14
N ILE A 734 -6.91 1.20 -35.51
CA ILE A 734 -6.17 0.20 -34.72
C ILE A 734 -4.73 0.12 -35.26
N PRO A 735 -3.67 0.31 -34.45
CA PRO A 735 -2.29 0.14 -34.89
C PRO A 735 -2.02 -1.32 -35.31
N LEU A 736 -1.77 -1.57 -36.61
CA LEU A 736 -1.57 -2.93 -37.15
C LEU A 736 -0.23 -3.54 -36.70
N THR A 737 -0.28 -4.73 -36.07
CA THR A 737 0.84 -5.68 -35.97
C THR A 737 0.74 -6.71 -37.13
N GLY A 738 1.87 -7.08 -37.74
CA GLY A 738 1.95 -7.76 -39.06
C GLY A 738 1.63 -9.28 -39.10
N PRO A 739 1.54 -9.90 -40.30
CA PRO A 739 0.80 -11.15 -40.54
C PRO A 739 1.64 -12.45 -40.51
N GLY A 740 1.11 -13.53 -39.92
CA GLY A 740 1.58 -14.92 -40.01
C GLY A 740 0.43 -15.94 -39.81
N GLU A 741 0.41 -17.01 -40.61
CA GLU A 741 -0.71 -17.93 -40.93
C GLU A 741 -1.27 -18.85 -39.80
N PRO A 742 -2.53 -19.34 -39.94
CA PRO A 742 -3.21 -20.22 -38.96
C PRO A 742 -2.92 -21.73 -39.18
N PRO A 743 -2.64 -22.54 -38.13
CA PRO A 743 -2.50 -23.99 -38.30
C PRO A 743 -3.84 -24.74 -38.27
N SER A 744 -4.01 -25.60 -39.26
CA SER A 744 -5.08 -26.60 -39.45
C SER A 744 -5.10 -27.67 -38.36
N TRP A 745 -6.29 -28.01 -37.87
CA TRP A 745 -6.53 -29.03 -36.84
C TRP A 745 -6.78 -30.42 -37.43
N ARG A 746 -6.11 -31.47 -36.91
CA ARG A 746 -6.55 -32.89 -36.69
C ARG A 746 -5.39 -33.75 -36.10
N PRO A 747 -5.64 -34.85 -35.36
CA PRO A 747 -5.94 -34.86 -33.92
C PRO A 747 -4.93 -35.70 -33.11
N GLY A 748 -4.59 -35.26 -31.90
CA GLY A 748 -3.87 -36.12 -30.95
C GLY A 748 -3.27 -35.37 -29.77
N ALA A 749 -3.78 -35.70 -28.58
CA ALA A 749 -3.26 -35.40 -27.25
C ALA A 749 -3.44 -33.96 -26.71
N GLU A 750 -4.50 -33.85 -25.91
CA GLU A 750 -4.57 -33.25 -24.57
C GLU A 750 -3.99 -31.85 -24.35
N GLY A 751 -4.91 -30.93 -24.01
CA GLY A 751 -4.65 -29.83 -23.09
C GLY A 751 -4.23 -28.51 -23.76
N GLY A 752 -5.20 -27.62 -23.96
CA GLY A 752 -4.92 -26.23 -24.34
C GLY A 752 -6.10 -25.33 -24.05
N ALA A 753 -6.05 -24.58 -22.95
CA ALA A 753 -6.81 -23.35 -22.80
C ALA A 753 -5.94 -22.24 -23.41
N VAL A 754 -6.40 -21.63 -24.49
CA VAL A 754 -5.66 -20.55 -25.16
C VAL A 754 -5.73 -19.28 -24.33
N ALA A 755 -4.52 -18.73 -24.16
CA ALA A 755 -4.21 -17.46 -23.55
C ALA A 755 -4.53 -16.32 -24.53
N ALA A 756 -5.23 -15.31 -24.02
CA ALA A 756 -5.44 -14.04 -24.69
C ALA A 756 -4.15 -13.22 -24.75
N GLU A 757 -3.62 -13.00 -25.95
CA GLU A 757 -2.46 -12.13 -26.22
C GLU A 757 -2.88 -10.64 -26.29
N PRO A 758 -1.99 -9.70 -26.66
CA PRO A 758 -2.19 -8.29 -26.38
C PRO A 758 -2.54 -7.37 -27.55
N LEU A 759 -3.73 -6.74 -27.51
CA LEU A 759 -4.07 -5.51 -28.25
C LEU A 759 -2.93 -4.44 -28.09
N PRO A 760 -2.74 -3.56 -29.10
CA PRO A 760 -1.63 -2.61 -29.20
C PRO A 760 -1.81 -1.33 -28.34
N PRO A 761 -0.76 -0.49 -28.24
CA PRO A 761 -0.71 0.63 -27.31
C PRO A 761 -1.53 1.83 -27.79
N GLU A 762 -2.34 2.37 -26.88
CA GLU A 762 -3.03 3.65 -27.06
C GLU A 762 -2.07 4.84 -26.97
N GLU A 763 -2.28 5.86 -27.81
CA GLU A 763 -1.66 7.17 -27.65
C GLU A 763 -2.08 7.77 -26.30
N ALA A 764 -1.14 7.91 -25.38
CA ALA A 764 -1.40 8.48 -24.07
C ALA A 764 -1.69 9.98 -24.20
N GLU A 765 -2.98 10.34 -24.23
CA GLU A 765 -3.42 11.69 -23.92
C GLU A 765 -2.85 12.10 -22.56
N GLY A 766 -2.20 13.27 -22.50
CA GLY A 766 -1.76 13.82 -21.22
C GLY A 766 -2.93 13.89 -20.23
N TRP A 767 -2.66 13.68 -18.94
CA TRP A 767 -3.73 13.78 -17.93
C TRP A 767 -4.42 15.14 -18.03
N SER A 768 -5.75 15.11 -18.10
CA SER A 768 -6.59 16.30 -18.24
C SER A 768 -6.85 16.93 -16.87
N ALA A 769 -6.99 18.25 -16.79
CA ALA A 769 -7.50 18.90 -15.58
C ALA A 769 -8.86 18.32 -15.14
N ALA A 770 -9.63 17.81 -16.12
CA ALA A 770 -10.89 17.13 -15.92
C ALA A 770 -10.80 15.79 -15.16
N THR A 771 -9.60 15.24 -14.92
CA THR A 771 -9.41 14.01 -14.11
C THR A 771 -8.83 14.29 -12.72
N ALA A 772 -8.57 15.56 -12.38
CA ALA A 772 -8.00 15.97 -11.09
C ALA A 772 -9.02 16.57 -10.11
N CYS A 773 -10.25 16.77 -10.55
CA CYS A 773 -11.38 17.21 -9.73
C CYS A 773 -12.58 16.33 -10.07
N VAL A 774 -13.22 15.73 -9.06
CA VAL A 774 -14.37 14.83 -9.28
C VAL A 774 -15.49 15.56 -10.02
N ASP A 775 -15.71 16.84 -9.75
CA ASP A 775 -16.74 17.64 -10.40
C ASP A 775 -16.51 17.82 -11.91
N ASP A 776 -15.26 17.72 -12.36
CA ASP A 776 -14.90 17.86 -13.78
C ASP A 776 -14.85 16.51 -14.52
N PHE A 777 -15.18 15.40 -13.84
CA PHE A 777 -15.14 14.08 -14.44
C PHE A 777 -16.17 13.98 -15.60
N PRO A 778 -15.82 13.40 -16.75
CA PRO A 778 -16.77 13.19 -17.85
C PRO A 778 -18.03 12.42 -17.45
N GLU A 779 -17.95 11.57 -16.43
CA GLU A 779 -19.08 10.87 -15.80
C GLU A 779 -20.04 11.84 -15.09
N VAL A 780 -19.52 12.88 -14.44
CA VAL A 780 -20.33 13.90 -13.76
C VAL A 780 -21.03 14.77 -14.81
N ALA A 781 -20.33 15.22 -15.85
CA ALA A 781 -20.94 15.98 -16.94
C ALA A 781 -22.04 15.18 -17.67
N ARG A 782 -21.79 13.89 -17.97
CA ARG A 782 -22.81 12.99 -18.56
C ARG A 782 -24.01 12.79 -17.63
N PHE A 783 -23.78 12.66 -16.33
CA PHE A 783 -24.87 12.57 -15.35
C PHE A 783 -25.70 13.86 -15.33
N GLU A 784 -25.07 15.04 -15.36
CA GLU A 784 -25.77 16.32 -15.38
C GLU A 784 -26.60 16.49 -16.66
N GLU A 785 -26.06 16.15 -17.83
CA GLU A 785 -26.81 16.16 -19.10
C GLU A 785 -28.01 15.20 -19.07
N GLN A 786 -27.83 13.97 -18.56
CA GLN A 786 -28.93 13.01 -18.40
C GLN A 786 -29.98 13.49 -17.41
N ALA A 787 -29.56 14.08 -16.29
CA ALA A 787 -30.46 14.66 -15.29
C ALA A 787 -31.25 15.84 -15.88
N GLU A 788 -30.61 16.73 -16.63
CA GLU A 788 -31.24 17.88 -17.28
C GLU A 788 -32.20 17.46 -18.41
N ALA A 789 -31.85 16.42 -19.18
CA ALA A 789 -32.75 15.83 -20.18
C ALA A 789 -34.03 15.25 -19.57
N ILE A 790 -33.93 14.61 -18.39
CA ILE A 790 -35.10 14.09 -17.68
C ILE A 790 -35.93 15.26 -17.10
N LEU A 791 -35.29 16.24 -16.45
CA LEU A 791 -35.97 17.41 -15.87
C LEU A 791 -36.66 18.27 -16.95
N SER A 792 -36.07 18.41 -18.13
CA SER A 792 -36.64 19.18 -19.25
C SER A 792 -37.82 18.49 -19.96
N SER A 793 -38.04 17.19 -19.72
CA SER A 793 -39.22 16.45 -20.21
C SER A 793 -40.53 16.81 -19.48
N GLY A 794 -40.44 17.60 -18.41
CA GLY A 794 -41.57 18.00 -17.57
C GLY A 794 -42.05 16.93 -16.59
N ALA A 795 -41.37 15.79 -16.51
CA ALA A 795 -41.59 14.75 -15.50
C ALA A 795 -40.73 15.03 -14.26
N ASP A 796 -41.34 14.97 -13.06
CA ASP A 796 -40.58 15.08 -11.80
C ASP A 796 -39.70 13.84 -11.62
N PHE A 797 -38.43 14.06 -11.25
CA PHE A 797 -37.49 12.97 -11.00
C PHE A 797 -38.04 12.08 -9.86
N PRO A 798 -38.28 10.78 -10.08
CA PRO A 798 -38.99 9.94 -9.10
C PRO A 798 -38.15 9.59 -7.87
N TYR A 799 -36.84 9.82 -7.92
CA TYR A 799 -35.89 9.54 -6.84
C TYR A 799 -35.69 10.75 -5.93
N PHE A 800 -35.17 10.51 -4.71
CA PHE A 800 -34.90 11.54 -3.70
C PHE A 800 -36.11 12.37 -3.26
N ARG A 801 -37.33 11.84 -3.42
CA ARG A 801 -38.55 12.46 -2.89
C ARG A 801 -38.45 12.61 -1.37
N VAL A 802 -38.81 13.79 -0.88
CA VAL A 802 -38.77 14.09 0.56
C VAL A 802 -40.06 13.60 1.20
N HIS A 803 -39.95 12.54 2.01
CA HIS A 803 -41.06 12.02 2.80
C HIS A 803 -41.11 12.72 4.16
N GLU A 804 -42.28 13.26 4.54
CA GLU A 804 -42.46 14.06 5.76
C GLU A 804 -42.78 13.21 7.01
N GLY A 805 -42.48 11.90 6.99
CA GLY A 805 -42.76 10.98 8.09
C GLY A 805 -42.44 9.51 7.76
N ASN A 806 -43.02 8.59 8.53
CA ASN A 806 -42.86 7.15 8.30
C ASN A 806 -43.40 6.75 6.91
N ILE A 807 -42.68 5.86 6.24
CA ILE A 807 -43.11 5.28 4.96
C ILE A 807 -43.71 3.90 5.24
N LEU A 808 -45.03 3.86 5.44
CA LEU A 808 -45.82 2.66 5.71
C LEU A 808 -46.45 2.13 4.42
N ASP A 809 -47.68 1.63 4.48
CA ASP A 809 -48.58 1.48 3.33
C ASP A 809 -48.91 2.84 2.69
N ARG A 810 -48.79 3.92 3.46
CA ARG A 810 -48.96 5.32 3.04
C ARG A 810 -47.76 6.18 3.43
N THR A 811 -47.64 7.33 2.78
CA THR A 811 -46.61 8.33 3.09
C THR A 811 -47.05 9.74 2.69
N VAL A 812 -46.39 10.76 3.20
CA VAL A 812 -46.68 12.18 2.91
C VAL A 812 -45.49 12.78 2.15
N VAL A 813 -45.77 13.40 1.01
CA VAL A 813 -44.79 14.12 0.18
C VAL A 813 -45.39 15.48 -0.20
N GLY A 814 -44.71 16.57 0.15
CA GLY A 814 -45.21 17.93 -0.13
C GLY A 814 -46.57 18.21 0.52
N GLY A 815 -46.77 17.74 1.76
CA GLY A 815 -48.03 17.87 2.50
C GLY A 815 -49.22 17.06 1.97
N ARG A 816 -49.06 16.27 0.90
CA ARG A 816 -50.11 15.39 0.34
C ARG A 816 -49.84 13.94 0.70
N GLU A 817 -50.90 13.20 1.05
CA GLU A 817 -50.81 11.76 1.31
C GLU A 817 -50.83 10.94 0.01
N PHE A 818 -50.00 9.90 -0.04
CA PHE A 818 -49.87 8.94 -1.15
C PHE A 818 -49.93 7.51 -0.63
N LEU A 819 -50.52 6.63 -1.44
CA LEU A 819 -50.40 5.19 -1.26
C LEU A 819 -49.01 4.76 -1.71
N SER A 820 -48.24 4.12 -0.84
CA SER A 820 -46.82 3.80 -1.06
C SER A 820 -46.62 2.33 -1.38
N PHE A 821 -45.93 2.05 -2.48
CA PHE A 821 -45.35 0.75 -2.82
C PHE A 821 -43.83 0.85 -3.03
N GLY A 822 -43.21 1.95 -2.60
CA GLY A 822 -41.76 2.21 -2.71
C GLY A 822 -40.98 1.98 -1.41
N SER A 823 -41.54 1.23 -0.45
CA SER A 823 -40.93 0.97 0.85
C SER A 823 -40.73 -0.51 1.08
N TYR A 824 -39.61 -0.88 1.69
CA TYR A 824 -39.31 -2.26 2.09
C TYR A 824 -39.93 -2.66 3.44
N ASN A 825 -40.96 -1.93 3.91
CA ASN A 825 -41.69 -2.20 5.15
C ASN A 825 -42.69 -3.36 5.00
N TYR A 826 -42.17 -4.53 4.60
CA TYR A 826 -42.99 -5.69 4.23
C TYR A 826 -43.98 -6.13 5.33
N LEU A 827 -43.57 -6.09 6.60
CA LEU A 827 -44.37 -6.60 7.72
C LEU A 827 -45.04 -5.49 8.56
N GLY A 828 -44.96 -4.23 8.12
CA GLY A 828 -45.53 -3.10 8.85
C GLY A 828 -44.83 -2.83 10.19
N LEU A 829 -43.53 -3.10 10.27
CA LEU A 829 -42.75 -2.96 11.50
C LEU A 829 -41.97 -1.64 11.56
N SER A 830 -41.66 -1.05 10.41
CA SER A 830 -41.10 0.32 10.38
C SER A 830 -42.17 1.26 10.93
N GLY A 831 -41.90 1.95 12.04
CA GLY A 831 -42.86 2.82 12.70
C GLY A 831 -43.85 2.13 13.65
N HIS A 832 -43.70 0.82 13.90
CA HIS A 832 -44.50 0.12 14.89
C HIS A 832 -44.19 0.64 16.31
N PRO A 833 -45.19 0.93 17.17
CA PRO A 833 -44.97 1.57 18.46
C PRO A 833 -43.94 0.84 19.34
N ALA A 834 -44.02 -0.49 19.43
CA ALA A 834 -43.08 -1.28 20.22
C ALA A 834 -41.63 -1.24 19.69
N VAL A 835 -41.44 -1.14 18.37
CA VAL A 835 -40.11 -1.03 17.75
C VAL A 835 -39.54 0.36 18.02
N SER A 836 -40.35 1.40 17.85
CA SER A 836 -39.97 2.78 18.15
C SER A 836 -39.65 2.99 19.63
N GLU A 837 -40.45 2.43 20.52
CA GLU A 837 -40.23 2.50 21.97
C GLU A 837 -38.95 1.77 22.37
N ALA A 838 -38.68 0.57 21.82
CA ALA A 838 -37.44 -0.15 22.08
C ALA A 838 -36.20 0.65 21.65
N ALA A 839 -36.26 1.31 20.49
CA ALA A 839 -35.19 2.18 20.02
C ALA A 839 -34.97 3.39 20.95
N GLN A 840 -36.06 4.06 21.39
CA GLN A 840 -36.00 5.18 22.33
C GLN A 840 -35.39 4.78 23.67
N GLN A 841 -35.88 3.69 24.27
CA GLN A 841 -35.34 3.16 25.52
C GLN A 841 -33.85 2.78 25.41
N ALA A 842 -33.43 2.26 24.26
CA ALA A 842 -32.03 1.95 24.02
C ALA A 842 -31.17 3.21 23.92
N VAL A 843 -31.68 4.29 23.31
CA VAL A 843 -31.01 5.59 23.30
C VAL A 843 -30.89 6.15 24.72
N ASP A 844 -31.96 6.11 25.50
CA ASP A 844 -31.95 6.60 26.89
C ASP A 844 -30.94 5.84 27.76
N ARG A 845 -30.81 4.53 27.54
CA ARG A 845 -29.94 3.67 28.35
C ARG A 845 -28.48 3.66 27.89
N TYR A 846 -28.23 3.59 26.59
CA TYR A 846 -26.89 3.33 26.03
C TYR A 846 -26.34 4.51 25.21
N GLY A 847 -27.13 5.57 25.03
CA GLY A 847 -26.80 6.70 24.18
C GLY A 847 -26.94 6.38 22.68
N THR A 848 -26.50 7.32 21.85
CA THR A 848 -26.59 7.22 20.39
C THR A 848 -25.33 6.64 19.74
N SER A 849 -24.19 6.69 20.42
CA SER A 849 -22.89 6.28 19.88
C SER A 849 -22.50 4.86 20.26
N VAL A 850 -21.66 4.26 19.40
CA VAL A 850 -21.00 2.95 19.61
C VAL A 850 -19.54 3.10 20.02
N SER A 851 -19.00 4.32 19.95
CA SER A 851 -17.68 4.77 20.43
C SER A 851 -16.43 4.10 19.83
N ALA A 852 -16.45 2.83 19.40
CA ALA A 852 -15.41 2.21 18.59
C ALA A 852 -15.88 0.86 17.99
N SER A 853 -14.92 0.11 17.43
CA SER A 853 -15.10 -1.32 17.10
C SER A 853 -15.42 -2.14 18.35
N ARG A 854 -16.25 -3.17 18.17
CA ARG A 854 -16.65 -4.13 19.23
C ARG A 854 -15.48 -4.96 19.73
N VAL A 855 -14.44 -5.16 18.91
CA VAL A 855 -13.20 -5.84 19.33
C VAL A 855 -12.44 -5.02 20.37
N LEU A 856 -12.49 -3.68 20.27
CA LEU A 856 -11.75 -2.77 21.14
C LEU A 856 -12.58 -2.28 22.34
N SER A 857 -13.84 -1.91 22.12
CA SER A 857 -14.71 -1.33 23.16
C SER A 857 -15.59 -2.34 23.89
N GLY A 858 -15.51 -3.62 23.51
CA GLY A 858 -16.31 -4.69 24.09
C GLY A 858 -17.74 -4.75 23.55
N GLU A 859 -18.50 -5.73 24.08
CA GLU A 859 -19.84 -6.07 23.63
C GLU A 859 -20.93 -5.48 24.53
N ARG A 860 -22.07 -5.10 23.93
CA ARG A 860 -23.28 -4.71 24.66
C ARG A 860 -24.25 -5.88 24.72
N ASP A 861 -24.87 -6.09 25.87
CA ASP A 861 -25.90 -7.14 26.05
C ASP A 861 -26.97 -7.10 24.94
N LEU A 862 -27.39 -5.90 24.56
CA LEU A 862 -28.36 -5.67 23.50
C LEU A 862 -27.96 -6.31 22.16
N THR A 863 -26.71 -6.14 21.73
CA THR A 863 -26.21 -6.69 20.47
C THR A 863 -26.04 -8.20 20.53
N VAL A 864 -25.60 -8.73 21.69
CA VAL A 864 -25.51 -10.18 21.92
C VAL A 864 -26.90 -10.83 21.87
N ARG A 865 -27.92 -10.18 22.43
CA ARG A 865 -29.31 -10.62 22.36
C ARG A 865 -29.84 -10.60 20.93
N LEU A 866 -29.55 -9.52 20.17
CA LEU A 866 -29.90 -9.44 18.75
C LEU A 866 -29.29 -10.60 17.95
N GLU A 867 -27.99 -10.83 18.07
CA GLU A 867 -27.31 -11.91 17.34
C GLU A 867 -27.89 -13.29 17.66
N ARG A 868 -28.22 -13.54 18.93
CA ARG A 868 -28.91 -14.79 19.33
C ARG A 868 -30.33 -14.90 18.76
N ALA A 869 -31.10 -13.81 18.78
CA ALA A 869 -32.44 -13.78 18.22
C ALA A 869 -32.40 -14.03 16.70
N LEU A 870 -31.45 -13.39 15.98
CA LEU A 870 -31.22 -13.61 14.56
C LEU A 870 -30.79 -15.05 14.27
N ALA A 871 -29.83 -15.61 15.02
CA ALA A 871 -29.41 -17.00 14.85
C ALA A 871 -30.58 -17.99 15.04
N GLY A 872 -31.40 -17.77 16.07
CA GLY A 872 -32.61 -18.57 16.32
C GLY A 872 -33.66 -18.43 15.23
N PHE A 873 -33.89 -17.22 14.71
CA PHE A 873 -34.83 -16.96 13.62
C PHE A 873 -34.35 -17.57 12.30
N LEU A 874 -33.08 -17.38 11.99
CA LEU A 874 -32.37 -17.98 10.86
C LEU A 874 -32.11 -19.46 11.03
N GLY A 875 -32.41 -20.09 12.17
CA GLY A 875 -32.18 -21.53 12.39
C GLY A 875 -30.74 -21.98 12.07
N VAL A 876 -29.76 -21.15 12.42
CA VAL A 876 -28.32 -21.44 12.30
C VAL A 876 -27.69 -21.48 13.69
N GLU A 877 -26.46 -21.99 13.80
CA GLU A 877 -25.80 -22.15 15.10
C GLU A 877 -25.40 -20.81 15.74
N ASP A 878 -24.95 -19.84 14.94
CA ASP A 878 -24.52 -18.52 15.41
C ASP A 878 -24.71 -17.45 14.32
N CYS A 879 -24.67 -16.19 14.72
CA CYS A 879 -24.86 -15.04 13.83
C CYS A 879 -24.02 -13.83 14.28
N LEU A 880 -23.58 -13.03 13.30
CA LEU A 880 -22.83 -11.80 13.50
C LEU A 880 -23.58 -10.62 12.90
N ALA A 881 -23.79 -9.55 13.67
CA ALA A 881 -24.45 -8.34 13.18
C ALA A 881 -23.41 -7.25 12.79
N LEU A 882 -23.66 -6.60 11.65
CA LEU A 882 -22.82 -5.60 11.00
C LEU A 882 -23.58 -4.30 10.74
N VAL A 883 -22.85 -3.21 10.48
CA VAL A 883 -23.41 -1.84 10.38
C VAL A 883 -24.11 -1.52 9.07
N SER A 884 -23.92 -2.32 8.03
CA SER A 884 -24.54 -2.09 6.72
C SER A 884 -24.83 -3.42 6.02
N GLY A 885 -26.04 -3.55 5.47
CA GLY A 885 -26.43 -4.69 4.64
C GLY A 885 -25.55 -4.77 3.38
N TYR A 886 -25.38 -3.64 2.68
CA TYR A 886 -24.54 -3.59 1.48
C TYR A 886 -23.08 -3.96 1.76
N ALA A 887 -22.49 -3.35 2.79
CA ALA A 887 -21.09 -3.59 3.13
C ALA A 887 -20.86 -5.02 3.65
N THR A 888 -21.90 -5.71 4.13
CA THR A 888 -21.83 -7.11 4.56
C THR A 888 -21.40 -8.02 3.42
N ASN A 889 -22.00 -7.90 2.23
CA ASN A 889 -21.58 -8.68 1.05
C ASN A 889 -20.15 -8.32 0.63
N VAL A 890 -19.85 -7.02 0.54
CA VAL A 890 -18.53 -6.52 0.13
C VAL A 890 -17.42 -7.06 1.04
N THR A 891 -17.58 -6.92 2.35
CA THR A 891 -16.56 -7.40 3.30
C THR A 891 -16.50 -8.92 3.40
N ALA A 892 -17.62 -9.63 3.26
CA ALA A 892 -17.62 -11.09 3.33
C ALA A 892 -16.89 -11.69 2.13
N LEU A 893 -17.27 -11.29 0.91
CA LEU A 893 -16.66 -11.79 -0.32
C LEU A 893 -15.18 -11.40 -0.41
N GLY A 894 -14.85 -10.14 -0.10
CA GLY A 894 -13.47 -9.66 -0.06
C GLY A 894 -12.59 -10.35 0.99
N HIS A 895 -13.18 -10.93 2.03
CA HIS A 895 -12.45 -11.67 3.07
C HIS A 895 -12.31 -13.17 2.78
N LEU A 896 -13.32 -13.77 2.15
CA LEU A 896 -13.36 -15.21 1.89
C LEU A 896 -12.49 -15.64 0.71
N LEU A 897 -12.31 -14.76 -0.27
CA LEU A 897 -11.81 -15.08 -1.60
C LEU A 897 -10.61 -14.21 -2.00
N GLY A 898 -9.86 -14.67 -3.01
CA GLY A 898 -8.75 -13.93 -3.61
C GLY A 898 -8.50 -14.34 -5.07
N ALA A 899 -7.42 -13.82 -5.68
CA ALA A 899 -7.09 -14.03 -7.10
C ALA A 899 -6.90 -15.48 -7.59
N GLY A 900 -6.91 -16.47 -6.69
CA GLY A 900 -6.86 -17.91 -7.04
C GLY A 900 -8.22 -18.62 -6.93
N ASP A 901 -9.29 -17.90 -6.62
CA ASP A 901 -10.63 -18.43 -6.39
C ASP A 901 -11.60 -17.93 -7.49
N LEU A 902 -12.77 -18.56 -7.59
CA LEU A 902 -13.84 -18.20 -8.53
C LEU A 902 -15.16 -17.97 -7.78
N VAL A 903 -15.86 -16.90 -8.14
CA VAL A 903 -17.26 -16.68 -7.80
C VAL A 903 -18.14 -17.03 -8.99
N ILE A 904 -19.11 -17.92 -8.78
CA ILE A 904 -20.22 -18.12 -9.71
C ILE A 904 -21.44 -17.50 -9.06
N HIS A 905 -22.00 -16.43 -9.64
CA HIS A 905 -23.15 -15.73 -9.09
C HIS A 905 -24.32 -15.74 -10.05
N ASP A 906 -25.52 -15.49 -9.56
CA ASP A 906 -26.67 -15.29 -10.43
C ASP A 906 -26.53 -13.96 -11.21
N ALA A 907 -26.96 -13.94 -12.47
CA ALA A 907 -26.94 -12.74 -13.31
C ALA A 907 -27.77 -11.58 -12.74
N LEU A 908 -28.80 -11.89 -11.94
CA LEU A 908 -29.67 -10.89 -11.30
C LEU A 908 -29.21 -10.48 -9.89
N ALA A 909 -28.04 -10.94 -9.46
CA ALA A 909 -27.49 -10.62 -8.14
C ALA A 909 -27.27 -9.12 -7.93
N HIS A 910 -27.51 -8.63 -6.71
CA HIS A 910 -27.35 -7.21 -6.36
C HIS A 910 -25.92 -6.75 -6.57
N ASN A 911 -25.79 -5.46 -6.89
CA ASN A 911 -24.51 -4.79 -7.02
C ASN A 911 -23.56 -5.00 -5.81
N SER A 912 -24.09 -5.19 -4.60
CA SER A 912 -23.26 -5.46 -3.42
C SER A 912 -22.46 -6.78 -3.52
N ILE A 913 -23.02 -7.80 -4.16
CA ILE A 913 -22.34 -9.07 -4.46
C ILE A 913 -21.30 -8.82 -5.53
N LEU A 914 -21.67 -8.13 -6.62
CA LEU A 914 -20.76 -7.83 -7.73
C LEU A 914 -19.53 -7.01 -7.28
N GLN A 915 -19.74 -5.98 -6.47
CA GLN A 915 -18.66 -5.19 -5.89
C GLN A 915 -17.81 -5.98 -4.91
N GLY A 916 -18.41 -6.87 -4.12
CA GLY A 916 -17.65 -7.80 -3.28
C GLY A 916 -16.78 -8.75 -4.10
N CYS A 917 -17.29 -9.25 -5.23
CA CYS A 917 -16.51 -10.07 -6.16
C CYS A 917 -15.34 -9.27 -6.74
N ALA A 918 -15.61 -8.07 -7.27
CA ALA A 918 -14.59 -7.20 -7.85
C ALA A 918 -13.47 -6.87 -6.84
N LEU A 919 -13.83 -6.47 -5.63
CA LEU A 919 -12.87 -6.11 -4.58
C LEU A 919 -12.13 -7.31 -3.98
N SER A 920 -12.66 -8.53 -4.11
CA SER A 920 -11.95 -9.75 -3.70
C SER A 920 -10.79 -10.10 -4.64
N GLY A 921 -10.82 -9.60 -5.89
CA GLY A 921 -9.87 -9.98 -6.94
C GLY A 921 -10.04 -11.41 -7.46
N ALA A 922 -11.06 -12.16 -7.00
CA ALA A 922 -11.41 -13.47 -7.54
C ALA A 922 -11.98 -13.35 -8.97
N ALA A 923 -11.81 -14.39 -9.78
CA ALA A 923 -12.52 -14.48 -11.04
C ALA A 923 -14.04 -14.53 -10.77
N ARG A 924 -14.87 -13.97 -11.67
CA ARG A 924 -16.33 -14.04 -11.53
C ARG A 924 -17.03 -14.55 -12.79
N ARG A 925 -18.18 -15.20 -12.57
CA ARG A 925 -19.09 -15.67 -13.59
C ARG A 925 -20.54 -15.49 -13.18
N PRO A 926 -21.35 -14.74 -13.93
CA PRO A 926 -22.78 -14.92 -13.83
C PRO A 926 -23.18 -16.25 -14.47
N PHE A 927 -24.31 -16.78 -14.04
CA PHE A 927 -25.12 -17.73 -14.80
C PHE A 927 -26.52 -17.15 -14.96
N ALA A 928 -27.22 -17.49 -16.03
CA ALA A 928 -28.57 -17.02 -16.27
C ALA A 928 -29.47 -17.39 -15.07
N HIS A 929 -30.35 -16.46 -14.71
CA HIS A 929 -31.16 -16.60 -13.52
C HIS A 929 -31.89 -17.94 -13.48
N ASN A 930 -31.65 -18.71 -12.41
CA ASN A 930 -32.20 -20.06 -12.21
C ASN A 930 -31.88 -21.11 -13.29
N ASP A 931 -30.93 -20.89 -14.20
CA ASP A 931 -30.45 -21.93 -15.12
C ASP A 931 -29.45 -22.87 -14.41
N MET A 932 -29.98 -23.94 -13.83
CA MET A 932 -29.17 -24.95 -13.14
C MET A 932 -28.30 -25.77 -14.10
N GLY A 933 -28.67 -25.86 -15.38
CA GLY A 933 -27.87 -26.53 -16.40
C GLY A 933 -26.61 -25.75 -16.73
N GLU A 934 -26.74 -24.42 -16.86
CA GLU A 934 -25.62 -23.51 -17.04
C GLU A 934 -24.73 -23.46 -15.80
N LEU A 935 -25.31 -23.34 -14.59
CA LEU A 935 -24.55 -23.40 -13.34
C LEU A 935 -23.76 -24.71 -13.23
N GLU A 936 -24.40 -25.84 -13.54
CA GLU A 936 -23.75 -27.14 -13.59
C GLU A 936 -22.59 -27.15 -14.58
N HIS A 937 -22.79 -26.66 -15.80
CA HIS A 937 -21.76 -26.60 -16.83
C HIS A 937 -20.57 -25.75 -16.38
N LEU A 938 -20.81 -24.56 -15.82
CA LEU A 938 -19.76 -23.69 -15.29
C LEU A 938 -18.98 -24.37 -14.16
N LEU A 939 -19.65 -25.12 -13.28
CA LEU A 939 -18.99 -25.91 -12.25
C LEU A 939 -18.16 -27.06 -12.84
N GLN A 940 -18.66 -27.79 -13.84
CA GLN A 940 -17.91 -28.86 -14.51
C GLN A 940 -16.61 -28.34 -15.13
N VAL A 941 -16.68 -27.21 -15.84
CA VAL A 941 -15.55 -26.63 -16.57
C VAL A 941 -14.54 -25.99 -15.61
N ASN A 942 -15.00 -25.35 -14.54
CA ASN A 942 -14.14 -24.49 -13.73
C ASN A 942 -13.71 -25.08 -12.39
N ARG A 943 -14.42 -26.06 -11.83
CA ARG A 943 -14.17 -26.51 -10.45
C ARG A 943 -12.73 -26.97 -10.20
N SER A 944 -12.10 -27.64 -11.17
CA SER A 944 -10.72 -28.13 -11.06
C SER A 944 -9.66 -27.04 -11.27
N ARG A 945 -10.03 -25.90 -11.86
CA ARG A 945 -9.12 -24.80 -12.24
C ARG A 945 -8.84 -23.83 -11.09
N PHE A 946 -9.74 -23.77 -10.11
CA PHE A 946 -9.69 -22.79 -9.02
C PHE A 946 -9.52 -23.46 -7.66
N ARG A 947 -8.82 -22.78 -6.75
CA ARG A 947 -8.55 -23.25 -5.39
C ARG A 947 -9.87 -23.41 -4.61
N ARG A 948 -10.75 -22.41 -4.70
CA ARG A 948 -12.12 -22.43 -4.18
C ARG A 948 -13.06 -21.93 -5.25
N VAL A 949 -14.27 -22.49 -5.25
CA VAL A 949 -15.40 -21.96 -6.04
C VAL A 949 -16.52 -21.64 -5.05
N LEU A 950 -16.98 -20.39 -5.03
CA LEU A 950 -18.11 -19.94 -4.24
C LEU A 950 -19.30 -19.68 -5.17
N ILE A 951 -20.42 -20.33 -4.89
CA ILE A 951 -21.71 -20.00 -5.50
C ILE A 951 -22.37 -18.90 -4.66
N VAL A 952 -22.83 -17.82 -5.27
CA VAL A 952 -23.53 -16.72 -4.58
C VAL A 952 -24.87 -16.47 -5.26
N VAL A 953 -25.96 -16.59 -4.50
CA VAL A 953 -27.34 -16.40 -5.00
C VAL A 953 -28.15 -15.56 -4.03
N GLU A 954 -29.18 -14.87 -4.53
CA GLU A 954 -30.19 -14.25 -3.68
C GLU A 954 -31.31 -15.25 -3.39
N GLY A 955 -31.91 -15.18 -2.21
CA GLY A 955 -33.10 -15.95 -1.88
C GLY A 955 -34.31 -15.47 -2.70
N ALA A 956 -34.55 -14.16 -2.71
CA ALA A 956 -35.59 -13.52 -3.53
C ALA A 956 -34.99 -12.35 -4.29
N TYR A 957 -35.22 -12.30 -5.60
CA TYR A 957 -34.62 -11.28 -6.46
C TYR A 957 -35.46 -10.02 -6.46
N SER A 958 -34.81 -8.89 -6.18
CA SER A 958 -35.51 -7.62 -5.98
C SER A 958 -36.18 -7.05 -7.24
N MET A 959 -35.78 -7.53 -8.42
CA MET A 959 -36.20 -7.03 -9.72
C MET A 959 -37.45 -7.72 -10.24
N ASP A 960 -37.46 -9.05 -10.13
CA ASP A 960 -38.48 -9.90 -10.73
C ASP A 960 -39.39 -10.54 -9.68
N GLY A 961 -38.97 -10.58 -8.42
CA GLY A 961 -39.77 -11.11 -7.33
C GLY A 961 -39.95 -12.63 -7.37
N ASP A 962 -39.08 -13.33 -8.09
CA ASP A 962 -38.92 -14.77 -8.07
C ASP A 962 -37.86 -15.22 -7.05
N LEU A 963 -37.81 -16.53 -6.84
CA LEU A 963 -36.97 -17.19 -5.84
C LEU A 963 -35.91 -18.04 -6.54
N VAL A 964 -34.74 -18.17 -5.94
CA VAL A 964 -33.75 -19.17 -6.38
C VAL A 964 -34.27 -20.60 -6.15
N ASP A 965 -33.96 -21.53 -7.05
CA ASP A 965 -34.09 -22.98 -6.80
C ASP A 965 -32.97 -23.45 -5.85
N LEU A 966 -33.13 -23.10 -4.57
CA LEU A 966 -32.13 -23.39 -3.55
C LEU A 966 -31.80 -24.90 -3.42
N PRO A 967 -32.78 -25.84 -3.46
CA PRO A 967 -32.48 -27.27 -3.46
C PRO A 967 -31.53 -27.70 -4.59
N ALA A 968 -31.77 -27.23 -5.82
CA ALA A 968 -30.93 -27.56 -6.96
C ALA A 968 -29.50 -27.00 -6.80
N VAL A 969 -29.37 -25.74 -6.35
CA VAL A 969 -28.06 -25.12 -6.08
C VAL A 969 -27.30 -25.87 -4.99
N MET A 970 -27.97 -26.29 -3.93
CA MET A 970 -27.35 -27.06 -2.84
C MET A 970 -26.88 -28.44 -3.30
N GLU A 971 -27.63 -29.10 -4.18
CA GLU A 971 -27.20 -30.37 -4.75
C GLU A 971 -25.95 -30.19 -5.62
N LEU A 972 -25.92 -29.17 -6.49
CA LEU A 972 -24.75 -28.85 -7.29
C LEU A 972 -23.54 -28.48 -6.42
N LYS A 973 -23.73 -27.66 -5.37
CA LYS A 973 -22.70 -27.34 -4.38
C LYS A 973 -22.08 -28.63 -3.83
N LYS A 974 -22.91 -29.56 -3.36
CA LYS A 974 -22.47 -30.82 -2.77
C LYS A 974 -21.74 -31.69 -3.79
N ARG A 975 -22.30 -31.83 -4.99
CA ARG A 975 -21.78 -32.70 -6.06
C ARG A 975 -20.40 -32.25 -6.55
N PHE A 976 -20.17 -30.94 -6.63
CA PHE A 976 -18.90 -30.37 -7.11
C PHE A 976 -17.96 -29.93 -5.98
N GLY A 977 -18.36 -30.05 -4.70
CA GLY A 977 -17.55 -29.61 -3.57
C GLY A 977 -17.23 -28.11 -3.62
N ALA A 978 -18.24 -27.29 -3.91
CA ALA A 978 -18.17 -25.83 -3.90
C ALA A 978 -18.62 -25.27 -2.54
N LEU A 979 -18.38 -23.97 -2.32
CA LEU A 979 -18.96 -23.20 -1.23
C LEU A 979 -20.27 -22.55 -1.71
N LEU A 980 -21.17 -22.19 -0.79
CA LEU A 980 -22.42 -21.51 -1.08
C LEU A 980 -22.71 -20.41 -0.05
N MET A 981 -22.97 -19.21 -0.57
CA MET A 981 -23.47 -18.07 0.18
C MET A 981 -24.85 -17.67 -0.38
N VAL A 982 -25.82 -17.51 0.52
CA VAL A 982 -27.19 -17.10 0.15
C VAL A 982 -27.48 -15.74 0.78
N ASP A 983 -27.83 -14.77 -0.06
CA ASP A 983 -28.29 -13.44 0.36
C ASP A 983 -29.82 -13.46 0.55
N GLU A 984 -30.26 -13.44 1.80
CA GLU A 984 -31.65 -13.49 2.20
C GLU A 984 -32.30 -12.09 2.31
N ALA A 985 -31.70 -11.02 1.78
CA ALA A 985 -32.13 -9.65 2.02
C ALA A 985 -33.62 -9.39 1.73
N HIS A 986 -34.19 -9.98 0.68
CA HIS A 986 -35.60 -9.81 0.31
C HIS A 986 -36.51 -10.99 0.66
N SER A 987 -35.94 -12.17 0.90
CA SER A 987 -36.68 -13.39 1.25
C SER A 987 -36.91 -13.51 2.75
N ILE A 988 -35.96 -13.05 3.58
CA ILE A 988 -36.13 -13.07 5.03
C ILE A 988 -37.29 -12.17 5.46
N GLY A 989 -38.15 -12.70 6.32
CA GLY A 989 -39.40 -12.07 6.76
C GLY A 989 -40.54 -12.14 5.74
N THR A 990 -40.31 -12.56 4.50
CA THR A 990 -41.32 -12.46 3.43
C THR A 990 -41.82 -13.81 2.91
N VAL A 991 -40.94 -14.81 2.85
CA VAL A 991 -41.27 -16.16 2.36
C VAL A 991 -41.05 -17.24 3.43
N GLY A 992 -41.71 -18.38 3.23
CA GLY A 992 -41.86 -19.42 4.26
C GLY A 992 -43.08 -19.17 5.15
N GLU A 993 -43.52 -20.20 5.88
CA GLU A 993 -44.71 -20.12 6.74
C GLU A 993 -44.58 -19.05 7.84
N TYR A 994 -43.38 -18.93 8.41
CA TYR A 994 -43.04 -18.02 9.51
C TYR A 994 -42.14 -16.87 9.07
N GLY A 995 -41.94 -16.72 7.76
CA GLY A 995 -41.10 -15.67 7.19
C GLY A 995 -39.61 -15.96 7.40
N ARG A 996 -39.19 -17.21 7.53
CA ARG A 996 -37.76 -17.51 7.76
C ARG A 996 -36.95 -17.56 6.46
N GLY A 997 -37.48 -17.10 5.33
CA GLY A 997 -36.72 -17.00 4.09
C GLY A 997 -36.75 -18.29 3.26
N VAL A 998 -35.91 -18.35 2.23
CA VAL A 998 -35.93 -19.45 1.25
C VAL A 998 -35.55 -20.79 1.88
N GLY A 999 -34.72 -20.77 2.92
CA GLY A 999 -34.38 -21.98 3.67
C GLY A 999 -35.61 -22.70 4.23
N GLU A 1000 -36.57 -21.95 4.78
CA GLU A 1000 -37.84 -22.49 5.29
C GLU A 1000 -38.81 -22.81 4.15
N PHE A 1001 -38.90 -21.95 3.13
CA PHE A 1001 -39.81 -22.14 2.00
C PHE A 1001 -39.59 -23.48 1.31
N PHE A 1002 -38.33 -23.87 1.08
CA PHE A 1002 -37.98 -25.14 0.46
C PHE A 1002 -37.76 -26.28 1.47
N GLY A 1003 -37.78 -26.01 2.77
CA GLY A 1003 -37.56 -27.01 3.82
C GLY A 1003 -36.17 -27.64 3.79
N VAL A 1004 -35.13 -26.87 3.45
CA VAL A 1004 -33.76 -27.37 3.33
C VAL A 1004 -33.00 -27.37 4.67
N ASP A 1005 -32.02 -28.26 4.80
CA ASP A 1005 -31.08 -28.22 5.91
C ASP A 1005 -30.10 -27.05 5.76
N ARG A 1006 -30.20 -26.09 6.68
CA ARG A 1006 -29.41 -24.86 6.64
C ARG A 1006 -27.92 -25.07 6.82
N SER A 1007 -27.49 -26.20 7.38
CA SER A 1007 -26.07 -26.54 7.48
C SER A 1007 -25.42 -26.81 6.11
N GLY A 1008 -26.24 -27.06 5.08
CA GLY A 1008 -25.78 -27.22 3.70
C GLY A 1008 -25.39 -25.90 3.01
N VAL A 1009 -25.58 -24.74 3.64
CA VAL A 1009 -25.14 -23.41 3.17
C VAL A 1009 -24.03 -22.90 4.09
N ASP A 1010 -22.93 -22.37 3.53
CA ASP A 1010 -21.76 -21.98 4.34
C ASP A 1010 -21.99 -20.64 5.06
N LEU A 1011 -22.67 -19.71 4.39
CA LEU A 1011 -23.01 -18.39 4.93
C LEU A 1011 -24.40 -17.95 4.47
N TRP A 1012 -25.20 -17.54 5.45
CA TRP A 1012 -26.47 -16.87 5.27
C TRP A 1012 -26.27 -15.38 5.52
N MET A 1013 -26.39 -14.58 4.48
CA MET A 1013 -26.28 -13.13 4.57
C MET A 1013 -27.67 -12.49 4.56
N GLY A 1014 -27.82 -11.33 5.19
CA GLY A 1014 -29.00 -10.50 4.94
C GLY A 1014 -28.86 -9.08 5.48
N THR A 1015 -29.94 -8.31 5.32
CA THR A 1015 -30.03 -6.91 5.78
C THR A 1015 -31.04 -6.74 6.92
N LEU A 1016 -30.77 -5.80 7.82
CA LEU A 1016 -31.71 -5.39 8.87
C LEU A 1016 -32.68 -4.29 8.40
N SER A 1017 -32.46 -3.72 7.21
CA SER A 1017 -33.20 -2.55 6.72
C SER A 1017 -34.56 -2.79 6.10
N LYS A 1018 -35.03 -4.05 6.09
CA LYS A 1018 -36.29 -4.45 5.45
C LYS A 1018 -37.23 -5.06 6.49
N ALA A 1019 -37.31 -6.38 6.56
CA ALA A 1019 -38.19 -7.07 7.51
C ALA A 1019 -37.93 -6.71 8.98
N PHE A 1020 -36.67 -6.42 9.34
CA PHE A 1020 -36.27 -6.13 10.72
C PHE A 1020 -36.34 -4.65 11.11
N ALA A 1021 -36.91 -3.78 10.26
CA ALA A 1021 -37.23 -2.39 10.59
C ALA A 1021 -36.08 -1.58 11.24
N SER A 1022 -34.84 -1.77 10.77
CA SER A 1022 -33.65 -1.15 11.33
C SER A 1022 -32.62 -0.75 10.25
N CYS A 1023 -31.34 -0.65 10.58
CA CYS A 1023 -30.23 -0.47 9.66
C CYS A 1023 -29.08 -1.39 10.08
N GLY A 1024 -28.47 -2.07 9.11
CA GLY A 1024 -27.41 -3.05 9.35
C GLY A 1024 -27.48 -4.26 8.44
N GLY A 1025 -26.60 -5.22 8.67
CA GLY A 1025 -26.61 -6.53 8.03
C GLY A 1025 -26.23 -7.63 8.99
N TYR A 1026 -26.28 -8.88 8.54
CA TYR A 1026 -25.86 -10.03 9.34
C TYR A 1026 -25.22 -11.14 8.50
N LEU A 1027 -24.40 -11.95 9.16
CA LEU A 1027 -23.85 -13.20 8.64
C LEU A 1027 -24.15 -14.34 9.63
N GLY A 1028 -24.96 -15.30 9.20
CA GLY A 1028 -25.30 -16.51 9.93
C GLY A 1028 -24.59 -17.74 9.35
N GLY A 1029 -24.27 -18.71 10.22
CA GLY A 1029 -23.64 -19.96 9.78
C GLY A 1029 -23.29 -20.86 10.96
N SER A 1030 -22.29 -21.73 10.79
CA SER A 1030 -21.78 -22.53 11.91
C SER A 1030 -21.15 -21.65 12.98
N ALA A 1031 -21.21 -22.07 14.25
CA ALA A 1031 -20.59 -21.35 15.36
C ALA A 1031 -19.07 -21.20 15.15
N ARG A 1032 -18.44 -22.15 14.47
CA ARG A 1032 -17.02 -22.09 14.11
C ARG A 1032 -16.75 -21.00 13.07
N THR A 1033 -17.55 -20.94 12.01
CA THR A 1033 -17.42 -19.93 10.94
C THR A 1033 -17.63 -18.54 11.51
N VAL A 1034 -18.73 -18.34 12.25
CA VAL A 1034 -19.07 -17.03 12.83
C VAL A 1034 -18.02 -16.57 13.84
N ARG A 1035 -17.51 -17.47 14.69
CA ARG A 1035 -16.40 -17.15 15.59
C ARG A 1035 -15.14 -16.71 14.85
N TRP A 1036 -14.80 -17.38 13.74
CA TRP A 1036 -13.67 -16.98 12.91
C TRP A 1036 -13.89 -15.58 12.30
N LEU A 1037 -15.07 -15.32 11.74
CA LEU A 1037 -15.41 -14.02 11.17
C LEU A 1037 -15.38 -12.90 12.21
N ARG A 1038 -15.88 -13.13 13.42
CA ARG A 1038 -15.87 -12.16 14.53
C ARG A 1038 -14.46 -11.62 14.87
N HIS A 1039 -13.40 -12.39 14.55
CA HIS A 1039 -12.02 -12.00 14.83
C HIS A 1039 -11.21 -11.62 13.59
N THR A 1040 -11.74 -11.83 12.39
CA THR A 1040 -10.95 -11.70 11.15
C THR A 1040 -11.63 -10.88 10.06
N LEU A 1041 -12.96 -10.75 10.08
CA LEU A 1041 -13.72 -10.06 9.04
C LEU A 1041 -13.47 -8.55 9.14
N PRO A 1042 -12.88 -7.89 8.12
CA PRO A 1042 -12.49 -6.48 8.22
C PRO A 1042 -13.65 -5.54 8.53
N GLY A 1043 -14.82 -5.75 7.90
CA GLY A 1043 -16.03 -4.97 8.14
C GLY A 1043 -16.65 -5.16 9.53
N PHE A 1044 -16.12 -6.09 10.34
CA PHE A 1044 -16.44 -6.23 11.75
C PHE A 1044 -15.30 -5.73 12.66
N VAL A 1045 -14.07 -6.14 12.38
CA VAL A 1045 -12.90 -5.86 13.22
C VAL A 1045 -12.51 -4.37 13.18
N TYR A 1046 -12.54 -3.76 11.99
CA TYR A 1046 -12.08 -2.38 11.76
C TYR A 1046 -13.24 -1.39 11.56
N SER A 1047 -14.48 -1.85 11.63
CA SER A 1047 -15.67 -1.01 11.57
C SER A 1047 -16.25 -0.76 12.96
N VAL A 1048 -17.10 0.26 13.06
CA VAL A 1048 -17.90 0.49 14.27
C VAL A 1048 -19.00 -0.57 14.40
N GLY A 1049 -19.56 -0.73 15.61
CA GLY A 1049 -20.72 -1.61 15.84
C GLY A 1049 -22.06 -0.97 15.46
N LEU A 1050 -23.15 -1.75 15.54
CA LEU A 1050 -24.52 -1.22 15.41
C LEU A 1050 -24.87 -0.27 16.56
N SER A 1051 -25.51 0.86 16.24
CA SER A 1051 -26.01 1.79 17.25
C SER A 1051 -27.03 1.12 18.18
N PRO A 1052 -27.14 1.53 19.45
CA PRO A 1052 -28.14 0.96 20.36
C PRO A 1052 -29.56 1.04 19.82
N ALA A 1053 -29.92 2.17 19.20
CA ALA A 1053 -31.23 2.36 18.58
C ALA A 1053 -31.50 1.31 17.49
N ASN A 1054 -30.55 1.11 16.58
CA ASN A 1054 -30.69 0.14 15.49
C ASN A 1054 -30.71 -1.30 16.02
N ALA A 1055 -29.84 -1.63 16.98
CA ALA A 1055 -29.79 -2.96 17.55
C ALA A 1055 -31.10 -3.32 18.28
N ALA A 1056 -31.68 -2.36 19.03
CA ALA A 1056 -32.96 -2.55 19.72
C ALA A 1056 -34.15 -2.64 18.76
N ALA A 1057 -34.20 -1.78 17.74
CA ALA A 1057 -35.24 -1.84 16.72
C ALA A 1057 -35.25 -3.21 16.01
N ALA A 1058 -34.07 -3.69 15.60
CA ALA A 1058 -33.92 -4.98 14.95
C ALA A 1058 -34.30 -6.15 15.87
N LEU A 1059 -33.94 -6.08 17.15
CA LEU A 1059 -34.28 -7.11 18.13
C LEU A 1059 -35.79 -7.16 18.36
N ALA A 1060 -36.43 -6.02 18.60
CA ALA A 1060 -37.87 -5.93 18.81
C ALA A 1060 -38.66 -6.39 17.58
N ALA A 1061 -38.21 -6.00 16.37
CA ALA A 1061 -38.80 -6.48 15.13
C ALA A 1061 -38.67 -8.01 15.00
N THR A 1062 -37.48 -8.57 15.25
CA THR A 1062 -37.26 -10.02 15.20
C THR A 1062 -38.18 -10.77 16.17
N GLU A 1063 -38.30 -10.29 17.41
CA GLU A 1063 -39.20 -10.88 18.43
C GLU A 1063 -40.68 -10.78 18.01
N LEU A 1064 -41.10 -9.66 17.42
CA LEU A 1064 -42.48 -9.49 16.92
C LEU A 1064 -42.80 -10.38 15.73
N ILE A 1065 -41.86 -10.58 14.79
CA ILE A 1065 -42.07 -11.49 13.66
C ILE A 1065 -42.33 -12.91 14.16
N VAL A 1066 -41.58 -13.35 15.16
CA VAL A 1066 -41.75 -14.66 15.80
C VAL A 1066 -43.08 -14.75 16.56
N ALA A 1067 -43.45 -13.71 17.29
CA ALA A 1067 -44.68 -13.67 18.06
C ALA A 1067 -45.95 -13.56 17.20
N GLU A 1068 -45.86 -12.92 16.02
CA GLU A 1068 -46.99 -12.55 15.18
C GLU A 1068 -46.86 -13.11 13.74
N PRO A 1069 -46.85 -14.44 13.55
CA PRO A 1069 -46.71 -15.06 12.23
C PRO A 1069 -47.87 -14.71 11.27
N GLY A 1070 -48.99 -14.19 11.80
CA GLY A 1070 -50.09 -13.65 11.01
C GLY A 1070 -49.69 -12.51 10.07
N ARG A 1071 -48.62 -11.76 10.38
CA ARG A 1071 -48.09 -10.68 9.52
C ARG A 1071 -47.58 -11.20 8.19
N VAL A 1072 -46.81 -12.29 8.22
CA VAL A 1072 -46.29 -12.96 7.01
C VAL A 1072 -47.44 -13.48 6.15
N ARG A 1073 -48.48 -14.05 6.78
CA ARG A 1073 -49.69 -14.49 6.05
C ARG A 1073 -50.45 -13.32 5.44
N ALA A 1074 -50.52 -12.17 6.11
CA ALA A 1074 -51.16 -10.96 5.58
C ALA A 1074 -50.41 -10.41 4.37
N LEU A 1075 -49.09 -10.28 4.48
CA LEU A 1075 -48.20 -9.90 3.39
C LEU A 1075 -48.40 -10.80 2.17
N ARG A 1076 -48.39 -12.13 2.37
CA ARG A 1076 -48.59 -13.10 1.28
C ARG A 1076 -49.95 -12.91 0.60
N ARG A 1077 -51.04 -12.81 1.38
CA ARG A 1077 -52.38 -12.57 0.82
C ARG A 1077 -52.44 -11.29 -0.01
N ASN A 1078 -51.81 -10.22 0.48
CA ASN A 1078 -51.79 -8.93 -0.22
C ASN A 1078 -50.96 -9.01 -1.51
N ALA A 1079 -49.81 -9.67 -1.48
CA ALA A 1079 -48.96 -9.88 -2.66
C ALA A 1079 -49.68 -10.72 -3.72
N GLU A 1080 -50.32 -11.82 -3.31
CA GLU A 1080 -51.15 -12.66 -4.19
C GLU A 1080 -52.33 -11.89 -4.79
N LEU A 1081 -53.00 -11.04 -3.99
CA LEU A 1081 -54.08 -10.18 -4.48
C LEU A 1081 -53.57 -9.17 -5.51
N PHE A 1082 -52.48 -8.45 -5.21
CA PHE A 1082 -51.90 -7.46 -6.12
C PHE A 1082 -51.51 -8.11 -7.45
N ARG A 1083 -50.73 -9.20 -7.39
CA ARG A 1083 -50.29 -9.94 -8.58
C ARG A 1083 -51.48 -10.50 -9.35
N GLY A 1084 -52.45 -11.12 -8.69
CA GLY A 1084 -53.63 -11.68 -9.34
C GLY A 1084 -54.48 -10.63 -10.08
N LEU A 1085 -54.64 -9.45 -9.49
CA LEU A 1085 -55.32 -8.32 -10.13
C LEU A 1085 -54.51 -7.77 -11.30
N ALA A 1086 -53.19 -7.62 -11.15
CA ALA A 1086 -52.32 -7.11 -12.21
C ALA A 1086 -52.33 -8.04 -13.44
N VAL A 1087 -52.21 -9.35 -13.22
CA VAL A 1087 -52.33 -10.37 -14.28
C VAL A 1087 -53.71 -10.31 -14.94
N SER A 1088 -54.78 -10.20 -14.16
CA SER A 1088 -56.15 -10.09 -14.68
C SER A 1088 -56.38 -8.83 -15.50
N ALA A 1089 -55.66 -7.75 -15.20
CA ALA A 1089 -55.68 -6.49 -15.94
C ALA A 1089 -54.76 -6.49 -17.18
N GLY A 1090 -54.07 -7.61 -17.47
CA GLY A 1090 -53.17 -7.72 -18.62
C GLY A 1090 -51.84 -6.99 -18.44
N LEU A 1091 -51.43 -6.73 -17.20
CA LEU A 1091 -50.13 -6.15 -16.87
C LEU A 1091 -49.05 -7.25 -16.85
N ALA A 1092 -47.86 -6.93 -17.35
CA ALA A 1092 -46.75 -7.88 -17.42
C ALA A 1092 -46.01 -7.96 -16.08
N THR A 1093 -46.32 -8.96 -15.26
CA THR A 1093 -45.73 -9.14 -13.92
C THR A 1093 -44.49 -10.04 -13.87
N GLY A 1094 -43.90 -10.38 -15.01
CA GLY A 1094 -42.73 -11.26 -15.09
C GLY A 1094 -42.96 -12.64 -14.44
N THR A 1095 -41.90 -13.20 -13.88
CA THR A 1095 -41.86 -14.48 -13.15
C THR A 1095 -42.26 -14.36 -11.67
N SER A 1096 -42.61 -13.15 -11.21
CA SER A 1096 -42.94 -12.89 -9.80
C SER A 1096 -43.90 -13.91 -9.20
N GLY A 1097 -43.50 -14.45 -8.05
CA GLY A 1097 -44.24 -15.51 -7.39
C GLY A 1097 -43.81 -15.64 -5.94
N HIS A 1098 -44.80 -15.80 -5.05
CA HIS A 1098 -44.61 -16.06 -3.62
C HIS A 1098 -43.92 -14.95 -2.81
N THR A 1099 -43.35 -13.93 -3.45
CA THR A 1099 -42.74 -12.76 -2.80
C THR A 1099 -43.68 -11.55 -2.81
N PRO A 1100 -43.43 -10.54 -1.96
CA PRO A 1100 -44.16 -9.27 -1.98
C PRO A 1100 -43.65 -8.27 -3.03
N ILE A 1101 -42.82 -8.73 -3.97
CA ILE A 1101 -42.18 -7.92 -4.99
C ILE A 1101 -42.90 -8.23 -6.29
N VAL A 1102 -43.66 -7.26 -6.81
CA VAL A 1102 -44.41 -7.45 -8.06
C VAL A 1102 -43.95 -6.40 -9.06
N PRO A 1103 -43.24 -6.78 -10.13
CA PRO A 1103 -42.88 -5.86 -11.18
C PRO A 1103 -44.07 -5.62 -12.11
N CYS A 1104 -44.02 -4.52 -12.86
CA CYS A 1104 -44.82 -4.25 -14.03
C CYS A 1104 -43.88 -3.83 -15.15
N VAL A 1105 -43.55 -4.77 -16.04
CA VAL A 1105 -42.61 -4.56 -17.15
C VAL A 1105 -43.29 -3.74 -18.24
N LEU A 1106 -42.69 -2.60 -18.57
CA LEU A 1106 -43.21 -1.64 -19.55
C LEU A 1106 -42.34 -1.56 -20.81
N GLY A 1107 -41.08 -1.98 -20.70
CA GLY A 1107 -40.13 -2.18 -21.79
C GLY A 1107 -39.62 -0.92 -22.47
N ASP A 1108 -39.93 0.26 -21.92
CA ASP A 1108 -39.47 1.56 -22.39
C ASP A 1108 -39.28 2.49 -21.18
N SER A 1109 -38.10 3.10 -21.04
CA SER A 1109 -37.70 3.93 -19.91
C SER A 1109 -38.54 5.19 -19.81
N ALA A 1110 -38.76 5.87 -20.95
CA ALA A 1110 -39.56 7.09 -21.01
C ALA A 1110 -41.02 6.81 -20.64
N ARG A 1111 -41.57 5.69 -21.10
CA ARG A 1111 -42.90 5.20 -20.72
C ARG A 1111 -42.96 4.86 -19.24
N THR A 1112 -41.94 4.21 -18.71
CA THR A 1112 -41.86 3.86 -17.28
C THR A 1112 -41.89 5.11 -16.42
N LEU A 1113 -41.08 6.13 -16.75
CA LEU A 1113 -41.09 7.43 -16.08
C LEU A 1113 -42.45 8.14 -16.18
N ARG A 1114 -43.04 8.19 -17.38
CA ARG A 1114 -44.37 8.79 -17.58
C ARG A 1114 -45.45 8.09 -16.76
N VAL A 1115 -45.45 6.76 -16.72
CA VAL A 1115 -46.43 6.01 -15.92
C VAL A 1115 -46.17 6.25 -14.43
N ALA A 1116 -44.92 6.26 -13.96
CA ALA A 1116 -44.58 6.58 -12.57
C ALA A 1116 -45.06 7.98 -12.14
N ASP A 1117 -44.85 8.97 -13.00
CA ASP A 1117 -45.30 10.35 -12.78
C ASP A 1117 -46.82 10.47 -12.72
N ARG A 1118 -47.53 9.80 -13.64
CA ARG A 1118 -49.01 9.77 -13.61
C ARG A 1118 -49.59 9.01 -12.43
N LEU A 1119 -48.95 7.91 -12.01
CA LEU A 1119 -49.28 7.23 -10.75
C LEU A 1119 -49.13 8.19 -9.58
N PHE A 1120 -48.02 8.92 -9.54
CA PHE A 1120 -47.76 9.92 -8.50
C PHE A 1120 -48.83 11.01 -8.50
N ALA A 1121 -49.14 11.61 -9.65
CA ALA A 1121 -50.22 12.60 -9.78
C ALA A 1121 -51.57 12.08 -9.23
N ARG A 1122 -51.85 10.77 -9.39
CA ARG A 1122 -53.05 10.08 -8.90
C ARG A 1122 -52.93 9.52 -7.47
N GLY A 1123 -51.84 9.83 -6.76
CA GLY A 1123 -51.64 9.52 -5.35
C GLY A 1123 -51.09 8.12 -5.08
N VAL A 1124 -50.34 7.54 -6.01
CA VAL A 1124 -49.69 6.22 -5.87
C VAL A 1124 -48.19 6.36 -6.14
N ILE A 1125 -47.35 5.89 -5.24
CA ILE A 1125 -45.89 5.84 -5.40
C ILE A 1125 -45.47 4.40 -5.70
N ALA A 1126 -44.69 4.22 -6.76
CA ALA A 1126 -44.04 2.97 -7.11
C ALA A 1126 -42.61 3.27 -7.61
N ASP A 1127 -41.71 2.31 -7.42
CA ASP A 1127 -40.31 2.52 -7.77
C ASP A 1127 -40.09 2.26 -9.25
N ALA A 1128 -39.82 3.33 -10.01
CA ALA A 1128 -39.44 3.21 -11.41
C ALA A 1128 -38.01 2.70 -11.52
N ILE A 1129 -37.79 1.66 -12.33
CA ILE A 1129 -36.47 1.15 -12.69
C ILE A 1129 -36.35 1.17 -14.21
N PHE A 1130 -35.36 1.89 -14.70
CA PHE A 1130 -35.17 2.20 -16.11
C PHE A 1130 -33.68 2.28 -16.42
N HIS A 1131 -33.33 2.41 -17.69
CA HIS A 1131 -31.94 2.46 -18.15
C HIS A 1131 -31.14 3.58 -17.46
N PRO A 1132 -29.89 3.34 -17.02
CA PRO A 1132 -29.07 2.15 -17.22
C PRO A 1132 -29.22 1.04 -16.16
N ALA A 1133 -30.08 1.21 -15.16
CA ALA A 1133 -30.23 0.21 -14.09
C ALA A 1133 -30.81 -1.13 -14.58
N VAL A 1134 -31.54 -1.11 -15.69
CA VAL A 1134 -31.98 -2.27 -16.48
C VAL A 1134 -31.85 -1.94 -17.96
N GLU A 1135 -31.77 -2.95 -18.82
CA GLU A 1135 -31.85 -2.76 -20.27
C GLU A 1135 -33.12 -2.00 -20.67
N GLU A 1136 -33.08 -1.21 -21.74
CA GLU A 1136 -34.21 -0.38 -22.18
C GLU A 1136 -35.50 -1.20 -22.36
N GLY A 1137 -35.40 -2.36 -23.00
CA GLY A 1137 -36.50 -3.32 -23.21
C GLY A 1137 -37.02 -3.99 -21.92
N GLN A 1138 -36.37 -3.75 -20.80
CA GLN A 1138 -36.62 -4.34 -19.49
C GLN A 1138 -37.03 -3.31 -18.43
N ALA A 1139 -37.24 -2.04 -18.82
CA ALA A 1139 -37.74 -0.99 -17.93
C ALA A 1139 -39.09 -1.37 -17.31
N ARG A 1140 -39.23 -1.12 -16.00
CA ARG A 1140 -40.36 -1.60 -15.19
C ARG A 1140 -40.64 -0.72 -13.99
N LEU A 1141 -41.88 -0.78 -13.50
CA LEU A 1141 -42.24 -0.32 -12.16
C LEU A 1141 -42.13 -1.49 -11.19
N ARG A 1142 -41.58 -1.27 -10.00
CA ARG A 1142 -41.56 -2.25 -8.92
C ARG A 1142 -42.51 -1.84 -7.81
N PHE A 1143 -43.35 -2.79 -7.41
CA PHE A 1143 -44.27 -2.64 -6.31
C PHE A 1143 -43.84 -3.53 -5.16
N PHE A 1144 -43.46 -2.90 -4.05
CA PHE A 1144 -43.21 -3.57 -2.79
C PHE A 1144 -44.50 -3.56 -1.96
N VAL A 1145 -45.19 -4.69 -1.97
CA VAL A 1145 -46.43 -4.88 -1.22
C VAL A 1145 -46.11 -5.06 0.27
N THR A 1146 -46.91 -4.46 1.14
CA THR A 1146 -46.83 -4.65 2.60
C THR A 1146 -48.05 -5.38 3.13
N GLY A 1147 -47.90 -6.05 4.28
CA GLY A 1147 -48.99 -6.64 5.03
C GLY A 1147 -50.03 -5.63 5.53
N GLU A 1148 -49.67 -4.34 5.55
CA GLU A 1148 -50.54 -3.24 5.99
C GLU A 1148 -51.48 -2.74 4.88
N HIS A 1149 -51.17 -3.01 3.59
CA HIS A 1149 -52.00 -2.56 2.47
C HIS A 1149 -53.43 -3.11 2.58
N ARG A 1150 -54.43 -2.24 2.42
CA ARG A 1150 -55.84 -2.66 2.36
C ARG A 1150 -56.16 -3.22 0.99
N ALA A 1151 -57.06 -4.19 0.93
CA ALA A 1151 -57.48 -4.81 -0.33
C ALA A 1151 -58.05 -3.78 -1.33
N ASP A 1152 -58.77 -2.77 -0.86
CA ASP A 1152 -59.31 -1.70 -1.72
C ASP A 1152 -58.23 -0.74 -2.23
N ASP A 1153 -57.19 -0.50 -1.43
CA ASP A 1153 -56.04 0.30 -1.85
C ASP A 1153 -55.24 -0.43 -2.94
N ILE A 1154 -55.07 -1.75 -2.81
CA ILE A 1154 -54.46 -2.61 -3.83
C ILE A 1154 -55.29 -2.57 -5.12
N ARG A 1155 -56.61 -2.76 -5.04
CA ARG A 1155 -57.51 -2.69 -6.22
C ARG A 1155 -57.43 -1.33 -6.90
N ARG A 1156 -57.43 -0.25 -6.10
CA ARG A 1156 -57.29 1.12 -6.60
C ARG A 1156 -55.95 1.31 -7.32
N ALA A 1157 -54.84 0.90 -6.71
CA ALA A 1157 -53.50 1.04 -7.28
C ALA A 1157 -53.38 0.28 -8.61
N VAL A 1158 -53.82 -0.98 -8.65
CA VAL A 1158 -53.78 -1.81 -9.87
C VAL A 1158 -54.71 -1.25 -10.95
N GLY A 1159 -55.89 -0.75 -10.59
CA GLY A 1159 -56.81 -0.09 -11.53
C GLY A 1159 -56.21 1.15 -12.16
N ILE A 1160 -55.62 2.04 -11.35
CA ILE A 1160 -54.90 3.22 -11.83
C ILE A 1160 -53.75 2.80 -12.76
N LEU A 1161 -52.92 1.83 -12.33
CA LEU A 1161 -51.80 1.33 -13.12
C LEU A 1161 -52.26 0.79 -14.49
N ALA A 1162 -53.32 -0.02 -14.52
CA ALA A 1162 -53.86 -0.56 -15.76
C ALA A 1162 -54.33 0.53 -16.73
N GLU A 1163 -55.03 1.56 -16.22
CA GLU A 1163 -55.46 2.72 -17.00
C GLU A 1163 -54.26 3.49 -17.58
N GLU A 1164 -53.25 3.80 -16.75
CA GLU A 1164 -52.09 4.57 -17.20
C GLU A 1164 -51.23 3.80 -18.21
N VAL A 1165 -51.04 2.49 -17.98
CA VAL A 1165 -50.30 1.62 -18.91
C VAL A 1165 -51.03 1.47 -20.25
N ALA A 1166 -52.36 1.42 -20.24
CA ALA A 1166 -53.17 1.40 -21.47
C ALA A 1166 -53.09 2.72 -22.24
N SER A 1167 -53.12 3.86 -21.52
CA SER A 1167 -53.09 5.20 -22.12
C SER A 1167 -51.76 5.56 -22.82
N THR A 1168 -50.70 4.80 -22.57
CA THR A 1168 -49.35 5.02 -23.11
C THR A 1168 -49.00 4.11 -24.28
N ARG A 1169 -49.93 3.30 -24.80
CA ARG A 1169 -49.74 2.43 -25.98
C ARG A 1169 -49.97 3.15 -27.34
N GLY A 1170 -50.12 4.47 -27.34
CA GLY A 1170 -50.49 5.30 -28.50
C GLY A 1170 -49.31 5.91 -29.23
#